data_AF-A0A6N6Q8M1-F1
#
_entry.id   AF-A0A6N6Q8M1-F1
#
_cell.length_a   1.000
_cell.length_b   1.000
_cell.length_c   1.000
_cell.angle_alpha   90.00
_cell.angle_beta   90.00
_cell.angle_gamma   90.00
#
_symmetry.space_group_name_H-M   'P 1'
#
loop_
_entity.id
_entity.type
_entity.pdbx_description
1 polymer ?
#
loop_
_entity_poly.entity_id
_entity_poly.type
_entity_poly.pdbx_seq_one_letter_code
_entity_poly.pdbx_strand_id
1 'polypeptide(L)'
;MSRPANLPEPGAAWKTRGCIRLPVPTVSMPMLDGTWSRIAGRIAAGAVVLALVAPVHGAERPKQPERRREGPAERFDRMDRNHDGKLTADEVGNDFMFRMLDLDHDGSVTRPEAAGAIVEMETSRRWARYEPKSDGAAPTNALAEAFHAEPAAGLGIGKRIADLEARDTDGRRQRLLPARNQKALVIAVVSSSCPLSGKYAPVLARLESAYRDRGVGFVFVAPVATDTAAALGELRRSTGWKGPLLVDAKRKVASALGVRSTTEVFVCDAAGTLQYRGAIDDQYGLGYARAEARAHPLADAIDAVLEGRMPAVAATSAPGCVVELPAAAPAKPTRVTYHRDIARLMQRHCVECHHEGGLAPFSLERYQDVTGHAGMIRKQVERGAMPPWFAAPGHGVAFANDRSLPEPDRAALLSWLASDRPEGNPRETPVRRRFDPEWAIGKPDAVYQIPQPIAVAAEGVMDYQNVRVETGLTEDRWVEAMEVQPTARSVVHHVLIFALRPGEKKGRRGDDAADEQSGFFAAYVPGNSHQRFPEGFAKRLPAGTVLRFQIHYTPNGKATNDQIRLGVRFRSTPPTHAVHVLGLANPLIEIPPGAARHAEFAGAQVQHEARILTFMPHMHVRGTAFRYDLVSPDGTSRTLLDVPRYDFNWQLSYRCAEPVIATAGSRIRATGWFDNSAGNPANPDPKRVVHWGKQTYEEMMLGYIEYYFPDEVPGP
;
A
#
# COMPACT_ATOMS: atom_id res chain seq x y z
N MET A 1 -2.31 63.56 -3.74
CA MET A 1 -1.23 63.89 -2.78
C MET A 1 -0.57 62.58 -2.39
N SER A 2 0.48 62.12 -3.06
CA SER A 2 1.90 62.55 -2.97
C SER A 2 2.73 61.60 -2.09
N ARG A 3 3.49 60.70 -2.74
CA ARG A 3 4.70 60.01 -2.22
C ARG A 3 5.76 61.05 -1.79
N PRO A 4 6.75 60.77 -0.91
CA PRO A 4 7.74 59.67 -0.96
C PRO A 4 7.96 58.99 0.43
N ALA A 5 8.97 58.17 0.77
CA ALA A 5 10.32 57.94 0.21
C ALA A 5 10.88 56.52 0.49
N ASN A 6 12.19 56.33 0.25
CA ASN A 6 12.91 55.07 0.02
C ASN A 6 13.90 54.67 1.15
N LEU A 7 14.30 53.38 1.16
CA LEU A 7 15.57 52.82 1.70
C LEU A 7 15.75 52.75 3.24
N PRO A 8 16.69 51.93 3.79
CA PRO A 8 17.85 51.27 3.14
C PRO A 8 18.08 49.75 3.41
N GLU A 9 19.07 49.20 2.70
CA GLU A 9 19.75 47.94 3.03
C GLU A 9 20.61 48.03 4.32
N PRO A 10 21.11 46.89 4.82
CA PRO A 10 22.43 46.85 5.43
C PRO A 10 23.34 45.75 4.86
N GLY A 11 24.49 46.14 4.31
CA GLY A 11 25.61 45.26 4.01
C GLY A 11 26.93 45.75 4.64
N ALA A 12 27.53 44.95 5.53
CA ALA A 12 28.93 45.04 5.96
C ALA A 12 29.32 43.71 6.67
N ALA A 13 29.99 42.76 6.02
CA ALA A 13 31.42 42.74 5.68
C ALA A 13 32.35 42.43 6.88
N TRP A 14 32.73 41.15 7.03
CA TRP A 14 33.96 40.74 7.73
C TRP A 14 34.78 39.76 6.86
N LYS A 15 36.09 39.91 6.92
CA LYS A 15 37.08 39.32 5.99
C LYS A 15 37.43 37.88 6.36
N THR A 16 37.52 36.99 5.37
CA THR A 16 38.21 35.70 5.51
C THR A 16 39.58 35.73 4.80
N ARG A 17 40.65 35.74 5.58
CA ARG A 17 42.00 35.31 5.15
C ARG A 17 42.26 33.94 5.75
N GLY A 18 42.97 33.07 5.04
CA GLY A 18 43.58 31.87 5.66
C GLY A 18 43.48 30.58 4.85
N CYS A 19 44.16 30.51 3.71
CA CYS A 19 44.57 29.20 3.19
C CYS A 19 45.70 28.66 4.07
N ILE A 20 45.50 27.53 4.74
CA ILE A 20 46.57 26.74 5.36
C ILE A 20 46.52 25.34 4.76
N ARG A 21 47.71 24.77 4.52
CA ARG A 21 47.94 23.57 3.70
C ARG A 21 48.74 22.56 4.53
N LEU A 22 48.50 21.27 4.30
CA LEU A 22 49.30 20.10 4.75
C LEU A 22 49.17 19.72 6.25
N PRO A 23 49.53 18.46 6.64
CA PRO A 23 50.09 17.37 5.83
C PRO A 23 49.29 16.05 5.79
N VAL A 24 49.66 15.20 4.84
CA VAL A 24 49.22 13.80 4.70
C VAL A 24 50.27 12.90 5.38
N PRO A 25 49.88 11.86 6.17
CA PRO A 25 50.82 10.87 6.67
C PRO A 25 51.04 9.75 5.64
N THR A 26 52.14 9.81 4.90
CA THR A 26 52.73 8.64 4.22
C THR A 26 53.44 7.76 5.24
N VAL A 27 53.14 6.46 5.25
CA VAL A 27 53.94 5.44 5.93
C VAL A 27 54.69 4.63 4.86
N SER A 28 56.03 4.65 4.93
CA SER A 28 56.93 3.86 4.10
C SER A 28 58.04 3.28 4.97
N MET A 29 58.27 1.97 4.90
CA MET A 29 59.51 1.26 5.29
C MET A 29 59.34 -0.24 4.94
N PRO A 30 60.43 -0.97 4.63
CA PRO A 30 61.36 -0.71 3.54
C PRO A 30 61.48 -1.93 2.58
N MET A 31 62.16 -1.76 1.44
CA MET A 31 62.68 -2.90 0.65
C MET A 31 64.05 -3.34 1.20
N LEU A 32 64.35 -4.64 1.15
CA LEU A 32 65.42 -5.20 0.29
C LEU A 32 65.50 -6.73 0.34
N ASP A 33 66.31 -7.28 -0.57
CA ASP A 33 66.73 -8.67 -0.78
C ASP A 33 65.64 -9.69 -1.23
N GLY A 34 65.84 -10.49 -2.29
CA GLY A 34 66.94 -10.52 -3.26
C GLY A 34 66.71 -11.60 -4.34
N THR A 35 67.29 -11.38 -5.53
CA THR A 35 67.70 -12.34 -6.59
C THR A 35 67.12 -13.79 -6.61
N TRP A 36 66.67 -14.35 -7.75
CA TRP A 36 67.44 -14.54 -8.99
C TRP A 36 66.55 -14.69 -10.25
N SER A 37 67.17 -14.71 -11.43
CA SER A 37 66.52 -14.67 -12.74
C SER A 37 67.21 -15.59 -13.76
N ARG A 38 66.48 -15.94 -14.85
CA ARG A 38 66.94 -16.37 -16.21
C ARG A 38 67.21 -17.88 -16.46
N ILE A 39 66.53 -18.51 -17.46
CA ILE A 39 66.91 -18.75 -18.90
C ILE A 39 68.07 -19.78 -19.02
N ALA A 40 68.14 -20.83 -19.87
CA ALA A 40 67.48 -21.36 -21.11
C ALA A 40 67.72 -22.91 -21.16
N GLY A 41 67.31 -23.75 -22.14
CA GLY A 41 66.49 -23.62 -23.36
C GLY A 41 66.92 -24.59 -24.49
N ARG A 42 65.98 -25.03 -25.36
CA ARG A 42 66.18 -25.76 -26.66
C ARG A 42 66.81 -27.19 -26.56
N ILE A 43 66.64 -28.17 -27.47
CA ILE A 43 66.43 -28.23 -28.94
C ILE A 43 65.46 -29.37 -29.36
N ALA A 44 64.90 -29.22 -30.57
CA ALA A 44 63.95 -30.04 -31.34
C ALA A 44 64.15 -31.56 -31.49
N ALA A 45 63.03 -32.27 -31.75
CA ALA A 45 62.72 -32.94 -33.02
C ALA A 45 61.22 -33.34 -33.04
N GLY A 46 60.56 -33.44 -34.20
CA GLY A 46 59.11 -33.71 -34.28
C GLY A 46 58.74 -34.89 -35.19
N ALA A 47 57.56 -35.47 -34.94
CA ALA A 47 56.81 -36.27 -35.91
C ALA A 47 55.31 -36.32 -35.53
N VAL A 48 54.46 -36.42 -36.55
CA VAL A 48 52.99 -36.29 -36.53
C VAL A 48 52.31 -37.66 -36.27
N VAL A 49 51.08 -37.66 -35.72
CA VAL A 49 49.89 -38.44 -36.15
C VAL A 49 49.03 -38.99 -34.98
N LEU A 50 47.78 -38.49 -34.93
CA LEU A 50 46.49 -39.02 -34.45
C LEU A 50 46.29 -39.83 -33.14
N ALA A 51 45.04 -39.69 -32.67
CA ALA A 51 44.24 -40.58 -31.81
C ALA A 51 44.38 -40.41 -30.28
N LEU A 52 43.41 -39.67 -29.72
CA LEU A 52 42.99 -39.79 -28.33
C LEU A 52 41.56 -40.36 -28.28
N VAL A 53 41.37 -41.39 -27.45
CA VAL A 53 40.07 -41.93 -27.05
C VAL A 53 39.77 -41.42 -25.63
N ALA A 54 38.49 -41.17 -25.35
CA ALA A 54 37.93 -40.74 -24.05
C ALA A 54 37.86 -41.95 -23.05
N PRO A 55 37.07 -42.02 -21.94
CA PRO A 55 35.98 -41.15 -21.41
C PRO A 55 36.06 -40.94 -19.85
N VAL A 56 35.07 -40.49 -19.04
CA VAL A 56 33.68 -40.00 -19.19
C VAL A 56 33.34 -38.98 -18.06
N HIS A 57 32.19 -38.30 -18.20
CA HIS A 57 31.27 -37.68 -17.20
C HIS A 57 31.40 -36.15 -16.99
N GLY A 58 30.31 -35.35 -17.03
CA GLY A 58 28.88 -35.65 -17.22
C GLY A 58 28.14 -34.53 -17.96
N ALA A 59 26.88 -34.79 -18.35
CA ALA A 59 26.20 -34.05 -19.43
C ALA A 59 25.89 -32.56 -19.17
N GLU A 60 26.30 -31.70 -20.10
CA GLU A 60 25.74 -30.35 -20.25
C GLU A 60 24.31 -30.40 -20.79
N ARG A 61 23.45 -29.47 -20.33
CA ARG A 61 22.15 -29.22 -20.98
C ARG A 61 22.38 -28.46 -22.29
N PRO A 62 21.65 -28.74 -23.38
CA PRO A 62 21.79 -27.98 -24.61
C PRO A 62 21.44 -26.50 -24.38
N LYS A 63 22.30 -25.60 -24.86
CA LYS A 63 21.97 -24.16 -24.94
C LYS A 63 20.68 -24.02 -25.75
N GLN A 64 19.67 -23.34 -25.20
CA GLN A 64 18.51 -22.95 -26.00
C GLN A 64 19.01 -22.04 -27.15
N PRO A 65 18.48 -22.18 -28.37
CA PRO A 65 18.81 -21.24 -29.44
C PRO A 65 18.33 -19.84 -29.03
N GLU A 66 19.15 -18.83 -29.31
CA GLU A 66 18.70 -17.44 -29.21
C GLU A 66 17.47 -17.27 -30.12
N ARG A 67 16.32 -16.98 -29.52
CA ARG A 67 15.11 -16.67 -30.29
C ARG A 67 15.34 -15.37 -31.04
N ARG A 68 15.57 -15.46 -32.36
CA ARG A 68 15.47 -14.33 -33.29
C ARG A 68 14.16 -13.60 -32.99
N ARG A 69 14.25 -12.30 -32.65
CA ARG A 69 13.07 -11.47 -32.44
C ARG A 69 12.31 -11.38 -33.77
N GLU A 70 11.02 -11.66 -33.72
CA GLU A 70 10.14 -11.60 -34.89
C GLU A 70 10.03 -10.15 -35.38
N GLY A 71 10.08 -9.94 -36.69
CA GLY A 71 9.90 -8.64 -37.30
C GLY A 71 8.44 -8.16 -37.31
N PRO A 72 8.16 -6.87 -37.57
CA PRO A 72 6.80 -6.33 -37.65
C PRO A 72 5.90 -7.10 -38.64
N ALA A 73 6.41 -7.43 -39.82
CA ALA A 73 5.71 -8.22 -40.83
C ALA A 73 5.44 -9.67 -40.35
N GLU A 74 6.43 -10.34 -39.77
CA GLU A 74 6.28 -11.70 -39.21
C GLU A 74 5.26 -11.74 -38.06
N ARG A 75 5.04 -10.61 -37.35
CA ARG A 75 4.03 -10.47 -36.31
C ARG A 75 2.63 -10.25 -36.90
N PHE A 76 2.51 -9.42 -37.94
CA PHE A 76 1.27 -9.19 -38.69
C PHE A 76 0.77 -10.51 -39.32
N ASP A 77 1.64 -11.21 -40.04
CA ASP A 77 1.30 -12.41 -40.83
C ASP A 77 0.87 -13.62 -39.99
N ARG A 78 1.09 -13.55 -38.67
CA ARG A 78 0.56 -14.51 -37.69
C ARG A 78 -0.81 -14.09 -37.11
N MET A 79 -1.06 -12.78 -37.04
CA MET A 79 -2.32 -12.22 -36.55
C MET A 79 -3.40 -12.25 -37.64
N ASP A 80 -3.01 -12.06 -38.90
CA ASP A 80 -3.82 -12.25 -40.10
C ASP A 80 -4.11 -13.75 -40.28
N ARG A 81 -5.24 -14.22 -39.74
CA ARG A 81 -5.59 -15.65 -39.69
C ARG A 81 -6.32 -16.11 -40.93
N ASN A 82 -6.99 -15.18 -41.61
CA ASN A 82 -7.74 -15.42 -42.83
C ASN A 82 -6.90 -15.21 -44.11
N HIS A 83 -5.73 -14.57 -43.98
CA HIS A 83 -4.78 -14.21 -45.03
C HIS A 83 -5.32 -13.21 -46.06
N ASP A 84 -6.17 -12.27 -45.63
CA ASP A 84 -6.75 -11.20 -46.45
C ASP A 84 -5.90 -9.91 -46.51
N GLY A 85 -4.84 -9.82 -45.69
CA GLY A 85 -3.93 -8.67 -45.65
C GLY A 85 -4.37 -7.52 -44.74
N LYS A 86 -5.47 -7.70 -44.01
CA LYS A 86 -5.97 -6.83 -42.93
C LYS A 86 -6.04 -7.64 -41.62
N LEU A 87 -6.15 -6.96 -40.47
CA LEU A 87 -6.52 -7.58 -39.20
C LEU A 87 -7.84 -6.99 -38.73
N THR A 88 -8.75 -7.84 -38.27
CA THR A 88 -9.97 -7.44 -37.54
C THR A 88 -9.73 -7.37 -36.02
N ALA A 89 -10.67 -6.76 -35.28
CA ALA A 89 -10.63 -6.69 -33.81
C ALA A 89 -10.59 -8.06 -33.12
N ASP A 90 -11.13 -9.10 -33.77
CA ASP A 90 -11.12 -10.50 -33.33
C ASP A 90 -9.80 -11.21 -33.66
N GLU A 91 -9.08 -10.75 -34.68
CA GLU A 91 -7.78 -11.27 -35.10
C GLU A 91 -6.64 -10.72 -34.24
N VAL A 92 -6.64 -9.41 -33.99
CA VAL A 92 -5.76 -8.76 -33.01
C VAL A 92 -6.05 -9.28 -31.59
N GLY A 93 -7.32 -9.59 -31.28
CA GLY A 93 -7.75 -10.21 -30.02
C GLY A 93 -7.84 -9.26 -28.83
N ASN A 94 -7.51 -7.98 -29.00
CA ASN A 94 -7.53 -6.95 -27.96
C ASN A 94 -8.02 -5.63 -28.58
N ASP A 95 -9.14 -5.07 -28.08
CA ASP A 95 -9.79 -3.88 -28.68
C ASP A 95 -8.89 -2.65 -28.61
N PHE A 96 -8.17 -2.46 -27.51
CA PHE A 96 -7.29 -1.33 -27.31
C PHE A 96 -6.09 -1.38 -28.27
N MET A 97 -5.47 -2.56 -28.40
CA MET A 97 -4.43 -2.78 -29.41
C MET A 97 -4.98 -2.60 -30.82
N PHE A 98 -6.16 -3.11 -31.13
CA PHE A 98 -6.80 -2.97 -32.43
C PHE A 98 -7.03 -1.48 -32.78
N ARG A 99 -7.67 -0.70 -31.89
CA ARG A 99 -7.88 0.75 -32.09
C ARG A 99 -6.60 1.60 -32.01
N MET A 100 -5.49 1.04 -31.52
CA MET A 100 -4.16 1.66 -31.61
C MET A 100 -3.41 1.27 -32.90
N LEU A 101 -3.89 0.27 -33.61
CA LEU A 101 -3.32 -0.26 -34.85
C LEU A 101 -4.13 0.16 -36.08
N ASP A 102 -5.43 0.39 -35.94
CA ASP A 102 -6.36 0.94 -36.93
C ASP A 102 -6.24 2.47 -36.87
N LEU A 103 -5.43 3.04 -37.76
CA LEU A 103 -5.06 4.45 -37.75
C LEU A 103 -6.02 5.30 -38.60
N ASP A 104 -6.69 4.70 -39.59
CA ASP A 104 -7.65 5.38 -40.48
C ASP A 104 -9.13 5.15 -40.16
N HIS A 105 -9.44 4.24 -39.23
CA HIS A 105 -10.79 3.92 -38.73
C HIS A 105 -11.70 3.27 -39.78
N ASP A 106 -11.12 2.59 -40.80
CA ASP A 106 -11.90 1.79 -41.74
C ASP A 106 -12.47 0.49 -41.12
N GLY A 107 -12.10 0.19 -39.86
CA GLY A 107 -12.51 -1.00 -39.13
C GLY A 107 -11.58 -2.19 -39.39
N SER A 108 -10.37 -1.97 -39.89
CA SER A 108 -9.37 -3.00 -40.09
C SER A 108 -7.93 -2.48 -40.12
N VAL A 109 -7.00 -3.24 -39.56
CA VAL A 109 -5.58 -2.87 -39.50
C VAL A 109 -4.86 -3.37 -40.74
N THR A 110 -4.30 -2.48 -41.54
CA THR A 110 -3.42 -2.83 -42.67
C THR A 110 -1.96 -3.02 -42.22
N ARG A 111 -1.16 -3.73 -43.04
CA ARG A 111 0.29 -3.91 -42.79
C ARG A 111 1.06 -2.60 -42.51
N PRO A 112 0.86 -1.50 -43.27
CA PRO A 112 1.50 -0.22 -43.00
C PRO A 112 1.21 0.34 -41.61
N GLU A 113 -0.03 0.26 -41.15
CA GLU A 113 -0.45 0.82 -39.86
C GLU A 113 0.11 0.01 -38.68
N ALA A 114 0.06 -1.32 -38.79
CA ALA A 114 0.72 -2.21 -37.83
C ALA A 114 2.24 -1.97 -37.75
N ALA A 115 2.90 -1.67 -38.88
CA ALA A 115 4.30 -1.29 -38.89
C ALA A 115 4.54 0.07 -38.21
N GLY A 116 3.69 1.07 -38.45
CA GLY A 116 3.72 2.37 -37.79
C GLY A 116 3.60 2.26 -36.28
N ALA A 117 2.57 1.57 -35.78
CA ALA A 117 2.36 1.34 -34.36
C ALA A 117 3.51 0.58 -33.69
N ILE A 118 4.16 -0.37 -34.38
CA ILE A 118 5.33 -1.07 -33.82
C ILE A 118 6.56 -0.15 -33.74
N VAL A 119 6.79 0.74 -34.72
CA VAL A 119 7.79 1.81 -34.61
C VAL A 119 7.46 2.76 -33.44
N GLU A 120 6.17 2.98 -33.17
CA GLU A 120 5.73 3.79 -32.02
C GLU A 120 5.94 3.09 -30.67
N MET A 121 5.69 1.78 -30.58
CA MET A 121 6.06 0.97 -29.41
C MET A 121 7.59 0.96 -29.18
N GLU A 122 8.39 0.90 -30.25
CA GLU A 122 9.85 0.95 -30.16
C GLU A 122 10.39 2.33 -29.80
N THR A 123 9.75 3.41 -30.24
CA THR A 123 10.11 4.78 -29.82
C THR A 123 9.65 5.07 -28.39
N SER A 124 8.51 4.55 -27.93
CA SER A 124 8.15 4.53 -26.49
C SER A 124 9.20 3.80 -25.64
N ARG A 125 9.70 2.64 -26.09
CA ARG A 125 10.85 1.94 -25.46
C ARG A 125 12.18 2.68 -25.59
N ARG A 126 12.33 3.58 -26.56
CA ARG A 126 13.52 4.43 -26.72
C ARG A 126 13.43 5.65 -25.80
N TRP A 127 12.23 6.19 -25.60
CA TRP A 127 11.92 7.23 -24.63
C TRP A 127 11.98 6.74 -23.19
N ALA A 128 11.67 5.46 -22.90
CA ALA A 128 11.85 4.82 -21.60
C ALA A 128 13.28 4.94 -21.01
N ARG A 129 14.28 5.31 -21.83
CA ARG A 129 15.67 5.57 -21.43
C ARG A 129 16.00 7.05 -21.19
N TYR A 130 15.02 7.95 -21.35
CA TYR A 130 15.18 9.35 -20.98
C TYR A 130 14.93 9.50 -19.48
N GLU A 131 15.98 9.35 -18.68
CA GLU A 131 15.94 9.50 -17.23
C GLU A 131 15.29 10.84 -16.83
N PRO A 132 14.20 10.84 -16.04
CA PRO A 132 13.97 11.95 -15.12
C PRO A 132 15.07 11.88 -14.07
N LYS A 133 16.08 12.77 -14.17
CA LYS A 133 17.17 12.86 -13.19
C LYS A 133 16.60 12.88 -11.77
N SER A 134 17.03 11.94 -10.94
CA SER A 134 16.59 11.78 -9.55
C SER A 134 17.31 12.78 -8.63
N ASP A 135 17.18 14.07 -8.95
CA ASP A 135 17.82 15.17 -8.23
C ASP A 135 17.09 15.47 -6.91
N GLY A 136 17.24 14.57 -5.92
CA GLY A 136 16.79 14.79 -4.55
C GLY A 136 16.49 13.51 -3.77
N ALA A 137 16.82 13.53 -2.48
CA ALA A 137 16.52 12.47 -1.52
C ALA A 137 15.03 12.06 -1.53
N ALA A 138 14.74 10.84 -1.07
CA ALA A 138 13.37 10.40 -0.81
C ALA A 138 12.64 11.40 0.10
N PRO A 139 11.34 11.66 -0.12
CA PRO A 139 10.58 12.53 0.77
C PRO A 139 10.62 11.98 2.20
N THR A 140 11.21 12.76 3.12
CA THR A 140 11.49 12.37 4.52
C THR A 140 10.25 12.20 5.40
N ASN A 141 9.05 12.22 4.81
CA ASN A 141 7.75 12.25 5.47
C ASN A 141 6.90 11.03 5.06
N ALA A 142 7.52 9.84 5.10
CA ALA A 142 6.83 8.58 4.87
C ALA A 142 5.74 8.36 5.94
N LEU A 143 4.58 7.82 5.53
CA LEU A 143 3.47 7.55 6.46
C LEU A 143 3.74 6.35 7.37
N ALA A 144 4.66 5.47 6.94
CA ALA A 144 5.06 4.27 7.65
C ALA A 144 5.87 4.60 8.91
N GLU A 145 5.56 3.92 10.02
CA GLU A 145 6.22 4.09 11.32
C GLU A 145 6.63 2.72 11.88
N ALA A 146 7.94 2.46 11.84
CA ALA A 146 8.58 1.31 12.48
C ALA A 146 9.00 1.64 13.92
N PHE A 147 9.23 0.59 14.71
CA PHE A 147 9.83 0.78 16.02
C PHE A 147 11.29 1.24 15.88
N HIS A 148 11.76 1.96 16.89
CA HIS A 148 13.15 2.34 17.05
C HIS A 148 13.54 2.19 18.52
N ALA A 149 14.82 1.95 18.80
CA ALA A 149 15.34 1.92 20.16
C ALA A 149 15.18 3.30 20.83
N GLU A 150 14.86 3.30 22.13
CA GLU A 150 14.67 4.50 22.92
C GLU A 150 15.62 4.50 24.14
N PRO A 151 16.04 5.67 24.65
CA PRO A 151 16.79 5.72 25.90
C PRO A 151 15.96 5.18 27.07
N ALA A 152 16.51 4.22 27.82
CA ALA A 152 15.85 3.65 29.00
C ALA A 152 15.61 4.67 30.13
N ALA A 153 16.35 5.79 30.12
CA ALA A 153 16.24 6.87 31.10
C ALA A 153 14.84 7.52 31.08
N GLY A 154 14.23 7.67 32.25
CA GLY A 154 12.89 8.24 32.40
C GLY A 154 11.72 7.29 32.10
N LEU A 155 11.96 6.17 31.41
CA LEU A 155 10.91 5.22 30.98
C LEU A 155 10.51 4.16 32.01
N GLY A 156 11.12 4.18 33.20
CA GLY A 156 10.80 3.29 34.33
C GLY A 156 11.66 2.03 34.43
N ILE A 157 12.59 1.81 33.49
CA ILE A 157 13.55 0.69 33.51
C ILE A 157 14.37 0.70 34.81
N GLY A 158 14.60 -0.48 35.37
CA GLY A 158 15.30 -0.68 36.63
C GLY A 158 14.49 -0.30 37.88
N LYS A 159 13.21 0.10 37.74
CA LYS A 159 12.32 0.41 38.87
C LYS A 159 11.27 -0.68 39.05
N ARG A 160 10.91 -0.94 40.31
CA ARG A 160 9.79 -1.81 40.66
C ARG A 160 8.46 -1.17 40.22
N ILE A 161 7.64 -1.89 39.46
CA ILE A 161 6.33 -1.40 39.06
C ILE A 161 5.38 -1.32 40.25
N ALA A 162 4.35 -0.48 40.13
CA ALA A 162 3.33 -0.33 41.15
C ALA A 162 2.57 -1.66 41.37
N ASP A 163 2.23 -1.95 42.62
CA ASP A 163 1.38 -3.08 42.96
C ASP A 163 -0.07 -2.77 42.60
N LEU A 164 -0.49 -3.22 41.42
CA LEU A 164 -1.80 -2.91 40.85
C LEU A 164 -2.68 -4.16 40.80
N GLU A 165 -3.90 -4.03 41.29
CA GLU A 165 -4.97 -5.00 41.07
C GLU A 165 -5.99 -4.49 40.05
N ALA A 166 -6.45 -5.41 39.20
CA ALA A 166 -7.59 -5.24 38.32
C ALA A 166 -8.41 -6.54 38.27
N ARG A 167 -9.57 -6.53 37.60
CA ARG A 167 -10.33 -7.75 37.30
C ARG A 167 -10.10 -8.18 35.86
N ASP A 168 -10.02 -9.47 35.64
CA ASP A 168 -10.05 -10.05 34.30
C ASP A 168 -11.48 -10.16 33.75
N THR A 169 -11.60 -10.54 32.47
CA THR A 169 -12.88 -10.84 31.80
C THR A 169 -13.70 -11.93 32.47
N ASP A 170 -13.04 -12.78 33.27
CA ASP A 170 -13.66 -13.90 34.00
C ASP A 170 -14.07 -13.46 35.43
N GLY A 171 -13.96 -12.15 35.73
CA GLY A 171 -14.31 -11.52 37.00
C GLY A 171 -13.30 -11.72 38.12
N ARG A 172 -12.22 -12.49 37.91
CA ARG A 172 -11.21 -12.80 38.94
C ARG A 172 -10.32 -11.60 39.20
N ARG A 173 -9.87 -11.43 40.44
CA ARG A 173 -8.84 -10.43 40.78
C ARG A 173 -7.48 -10.93 40.29
N GLN A 174 -6.78 -10.05 39.57
CA GLN A 174 -5.44 -10.29 39.04
C GLN A 174 -4.52 -9.17 39.52
N ARG A 175 -3.29 -9.53 39.87
CA ARG A 175 -2.25 -8.62 40.35
C ARG A 175 -1.19 -8.48 39.26
N LEU A 176 -0.78 -7.25 38.96
CA LEU A 176 0.26 -6.96 37.97
C LEU A 176 1.66 -7.02 38.59
N LEU A 177 1.95 -8.14 39.25
CA LEU A 177 3.27 -8.50 39.75
C LEU A 177 3.46 -10.00 39.56
N PRO A 178 4.69 -10.50 39.32
CA PRO A 178 4.95 -11.93 39.17
C PRO A 178 4.42 -12.72 40.38
N ALA A 179 3.84 -13.88 40.11
CA ALA A 179 3.53 -14.86 41.15
C ALA A 179 4.83 -15.42 41.77
N ARG A 180 4.77 -15.96 43.00
CA ARG A 180 5.96 -16.43 43.73
C ARG A 180 6.78 -17.51 42.99
N ASN A 181 6.17 -18.22 42.06
CA ASN A 181 6.79 -19.26 41.22
C ASN A 181 7.19 -18.77 39.82
N GLN A 182 6.95 -17.49 39.49
CA GLN A 182 7.31 -16.90 38.21
C GLN A 182 8.67 -16.21 38.30
N LYS A 183 9.51 -16.44 37.28
CA LYS A 183 10.81 -15.77 37.12
C LYS A 183 10.70 -14.41 36.44
N ALA A 184 9.65 -14.22 35.63
CA ALA A 184 9.35 -12.98 34.95
C ALA A 184 7.83 -12.85 34.71
N LEU A 185 7.37 -11.62 34.47
CA LEU A 185 6.01 -11.29 34.06
C LEU A 185 6.05 -10.40 32.82
N VAL A 186 5.37 -10.82 31.75
CA VAL A 186 5.07 -9.99 30.58
C VAL A 186 3.69 -9.39 30.74
N ILE A 187 3.60 -8.06 30.63
CA ILE A 187 2.34 -7.33 30.54
C ILE A 187 2.22 -6.83 29.10
N ALA A 188 1.26 -7.35 28.35
CA ALA A 188 1.05 -7.01 26.94
C ALA A 188 -0.21 -6.14 26.78
N VAL A 189 -0.06 -4.94 26.22
CA VAL A 189 -1.22 -4.10 25.92
C VAL A 189 -1.84 -4.57 24.61
N VAL A 190 -3.17 -4.71 24.60
CA VAL A 190 -3.95 -5.16 23.45
C VAL A 190 -5.19 -4.29 23.25
N SER A 191 -5.84 -4.40 22.08
CA SER A 191 -7.16 -3.81 21.84
C SER A 191 -7.89 -4.55 20.72
N SER A 192 -9.22 -4.65 20.83
CA SER A 192 -10.05 -5.26 19.78
C SER A 192 -10.32 -4.33 18.59
N SER A 193 -10.20 -3.00 18.76
CA SER A 193 -10.33 -2.03 17.64
C SER A 193 -9.01 -1.67 16.96
N CYS A 194 -7.86 -2.19 17.42
CA CYS A 194 -6.55 -1.92 16.82
C CYS A 194 -6.13 -3.01 15.83
N PRO A 195 -5.97 -2.72 14.52
CA PRO A 195 -5.54 -3.71 13.52
C PRO A 195 -4.16 -4.32 13.81
N LEU A 196 -3.21 -3.53 14.31
CA LEU A 196 -1.87 -4.01 14.66
C LEU A 196 -1.93 -4.93 15.89
N SER A 197 -2.80 -4.64 16.86
CA SER A 197 -2.99 -5.52 18.02
C SER A 197 -3.58 -6.87 17.61
N GLY A 198 -4.54 -6.87 16.68
CA GLY A 198 -5.05 -8.08 16.03
C GLY A 198 -3.94 -8.91 15.38
N LYS A 199 -3.11 -8.28 14.53
CA LYS A 199 -1.95 -8.94 13.88
C LYS A 199 -0.91 -9.50 14.88
N TYR A 200 -0.67 -8.81 15.99
CA TYR A 200 0.25 -9.25 17.04
C TYR A 200 -0.34 -10.30 18.00
N ALA A 201 -1.66 -10.46 18.05
CA ALA A 201 -2.30 -11.33 19.02
C ALA A 201 -1.89 -12.83 18.91
N PRO A 202 -1.73 -13.43 17.71
CA PRO A 202 -1.16 -14.77 17.58
C PRO A 202 0.33 -14.85 17.94
N VAL A 203 1.12 -13.82 17.64
CA VAL A 203 2.55 -13.73 18.01
C VAL A 203 2.69 -13.80 19.54
N LEU A 204 1.91 -12.99 20.25
CA LEU A 204 1.86 -13.00 21.72
C LEU A 204 1.39 -14.36 22.28
N ALA A 205 0.44 -15.04 21.63
CA ALA A 205 0.00 -16.37 22.04
C ALA A 205 1.10 -17.43 21.88
N ARG A 206 1.90 -17.37 20.79
CA ARG A 206 3.09 -18.22 20.63
C ARG A 206 4.16 -17.94 21.67
N LEU A 207 4.47 -16.68 21.92
CA LEU A 207 5.44 -16.28 22.95
C LEU A 207 4.99 -16.72 24.36
N GLU A 208 3.71 -16.54 24.71
CA GLU A 208 3.17 -17.07 25.96
C GLU A 208 3.42 -18.58 26.05
N SER A 209 3.06 -19.34 25.01
CA SER A 209 3.23 -20.79 25.03
C SER A 209 4.69 -21.23 25.11
N ALA A 210 5.62 -20.53 24.46
CA ALA A 210 7.05 -20.86 24.44
C ALA A 210 7.76 -20.58 25.78
N TYR A 211 7.33 -19.54 26.51
CA TYR A 211 7.99 -19.12 27.75
C TYR A 211 7.26 -19.54 29.04
N ARG A 212 6.01 -20.02 28.97
CA ARG A 212 5.23 -20.46 30.14
C ARG A 212 5.99 -21.48 30.99
N ASP A 213 6.46 -22.56 30.37
CA ASP A 213 7.13 -23.66 31.07
C ASP A 213 8.54 -23.29 31.58
N ARG A 214 9.07 -22.15 31.11
CA ARG A 214 10.31 -21.53 31.62
C ARG A 214 10.08 -20.64 32.85
N GLY A 215 8.83 -20.50 33.29
CA GLY A 215 8.42 -19.74 34.47
C GLY A 215 8.02 -18.29 34.18
N VAL A 216 7.62 -17.97 32.95
CA VAL A 216 7.19 -16.61 32.57
C VAL A 216 5.67 -16.50 32.58
N GLY A 217 5.13 -15.54 33.34
CA GLY A 217 3.72 -15.18 33.29
C GLY A 217 3.41 -14.21 32.15
N PHE A 218 2.20 -14.27 31.60
CA PHE A 218 1.67 -13.26 30.67
C PHE A 218 0.35 -12.72 31.20
N VAL A 219 0.16 -11.41 31.13
CA VAL A 219 -1.10 -10.70 31.45
C VAL A 219 -1.39 -9.72 30.31
N PHE A 220 -2.62 -9.73 29.81
CA PHE A 220 -3.06 -8.87 28.71
C PHE A 220 -3.88 -7.69 29.26
N VAL A 221 -3.72 -6.48 28.74
CA VAL A 221 -4.40 -5.27 29.21
C VAL A 221 -5.08 -4.55 28.06
N ALA A 222 -6.38 -4.32 28.15
CA ALA A 222 -7.18 -3.59 27.16
C ALA A 222 -7.60 -2.20 27.69
N PRO A 223 -6.91 -1.10 27.33
CA PRO A 223 -7.16 0.24 27.86
C PRO A 223 -8.09 1.12 27.00
N VAL A 224 -8.54 0.61 25.84
CA VAL A 224 -9.41 1.35 24.91
C VAL A 224 -10.86 1.25 25.39
N ALA A 225 -11.47 2.39 25.70
CA ALA A 225 -12.78 2.44 26.36
C ALA A 225 -13.96 1.92 25.50
N THR A 226 -13.77 1.86 24.18
CA THR A 226 -14.75 1.30 23.22
C THR A 226 -14.58 -0.20 22.98
N ASP A 227 -13.54 -0.85 23.53
CA ASP A 227 -13.40 -2.30 23.46
C ASP A 227 -14.50 -2.97 24.32
N THR A 228 -15.38 -3.73 23.66
CA THR A 228 -16.46 -4.43 24.35
C THR A 228 -15.96 -5.77 24.92
N ALA A 229 -16.58 -6.23 26.02
CA ALA A 229 -16.26 -7.54 26.59
C ALA A 229 -16.47 -8.70 25.58
N ALA A 230 -17.44 -8.56 24.67
CA ALA A 230 -17.67 -9.52 23.59
C ALA A 230 -16.53 -9.53 22.55
N ALA A 231 -16.07 -8.36 22.09
CA ALA A 231 -14.98 -8.25 21.12
C ALA A 231 -13.62 -8.69 21.72
N LEU A 232 -13.35 -8.35 22.98
CA LEU A 232 -12.19 -8.83 23.73
C LEU A 232 -12.24 -10.35 24.00
N GLY A 233 -13.43 -10.88 24.29
CA GLY A 233 -13.65 -12.33 24.44
C GLY A 233 -13.55 -13.09 23.12
N GLU A 234 -13.87 -12.46 21.99
CA GLU A 234 -13.59 -13.00 20.65
C GLU A 234 -12.08 -13.01 20.37
N LEU A 235 -11.38 -11.88 20.58
CA LEU A 235 -9.93 -11.78 20.37
C LEU A 235 -9.16 -12.86 21.14
N ARG A 236 -9.47 -13.06 22.43
CA ARG A 236 -8.88 -14.12 23.28
C ARG A 236 -9.18 -15.53 22.76
N ARG A 237 -10.40 -15.78 22.24
CA ARG A 237 -10.79 -17.08 21.69
C ARG A 237 -10.12 -17.37 20.35
N SER A 238 -10.02 -16.39 19.46
CA SER A 238 -9.45 -16.57 18.12
C SER A 238 -7.93 -16.79 18.13
N THR A 239 -7.22 -16.30 19.15
CA THR A 239 -5.75 -16.44 19.25
C THR A 239 -5.31 -17.55 20.19
N GLY A 240 -6.17 -17.94 21.13
CA GLY A 240 -5.96 -19.12 21.98
C GLY A 240 -5.01 -18.92 23.17
N TRP A 241 -4.53 -17.70 23.43
CA TRP A 241 -3.73 -17.38 24.63
C TRP A 241 -4.49 -17.72 25.92
N LYS A 242 -3.77 -18.04 27.01
CA LYS A 242 -4.36 -18.47 28.29
C LYS A 242 -4.31 -17.40 29.37
N GLY A 243 -3.28 -16.55 29.33
CA GLY A 243 -3.09 -15.44 30.27
C GLY A 243 -4.36 -14.58 30.47
N PRO A 244 -4.58 -14.04 31.67
CA PRO A 244 -5.76 -13.24 31.97
C PRO A 244 -5.78 -11.95 31.14
N LEU A 245 -6.97 -11.53 30.73
CA LEU A 245 -7.22 -10.30 30.00
C LEU A 245 -7.92 -9.30 30.91
N LEU A 246 -7.26 -8.19 31.21
CA LEU A 246 -7.72 -7.13 32.09
C LEU A 246 -8.40 -6.02 31.28
N VAL A 247 -9.64 -5.67 31.65
CA VAL A 247 -10.36 -4.54 31.04
C VAL A 247 -10.02 -3.27 31.81
N ASP A 248 -9.18 -2.41 31.24
CA ASP A 248 -8.71 -1.15 31.84
C ASP A 248 -9.37 0.08 31.19
N ALA A 249 -10.70 0.04 31.04
CA ALA A 249 -11.47 1.13 30.41
C ALA A 249 -11.31 2.50 31.10
N LYS A 250 -10.88 2.52 32.38
CA LYS A 250 -10.53 3.74 33.15
C LYS A 250 -9.04 4.11 33.08
N ARG A 251 -8.23 3.38 32.31
CA ARG A 251 -6.79 3.59 32.08
C ARG A 251 -5.97 3.65 33.37
N LYS A 252 -6.37 2.95 34.43
CA LYS A 252 -5.67 2.95 35.73
C LYS A 252 -4.34 2.21 35.62
N VAL A 253 -4.33 1.05 34.97
CA VAL A 253 -3.12 0.28 34.70
C VAL A 253 -2.26 1.01 33.68
N ALA A 254 -2.89 1.45 32.58
CA ALA A 254 -2.21 2.19 31.52
C ALA A 254 -1.51 3.46 32.04
N SER A 255 -2.15 4.22 32.93
CA SER A 255 -1.55 5.43 33.51
C SER A 255 -0.38 5.11 34.44
N ALA A 256 -0.48 4.04 35.24
CA ALA A 256 0.57 3.66 36.18
C ALA A 256 1.83 3.09 35.50
N LEU A 257 1.68 2.43 34.35
CA LEU A 257 2.79 1.95 33.52
C LEU A 257 3.28 3.01 32.50
N GLY A 258 2.52 4.09 32.30
CA GLY A 258 2.79 5.09 31.27
C GLY A 258 2.66 4.53 29.85
N VAL A 259 1.63 3.70 29.60
CA VAL A 259 1.36 3.06 28.30
C VAL A 259 1.10 4.10 27.21
N ARG A 260 1.72 3.90 26.05
CA ARG A 260 1.66 4.81 24.89
C ARG A 260 0.85 4.24 23.72
N SER A 261 0.81 2.92 23.57
CA SER A 261 0.12 2.27 22.45
C SER A 261 -0.47 0.90 22.81
N THR A 262 -1.41 0.43 21.98
CA THR A 262 -2.08 -0.87 22.08
C THR A 262 -1.24 -2.06 21.57
N THR A 263 0.07 -1.87 21.44
CA THR A 263 1.06 -2.88 21.05
C THR A 263 2.31 -2.83 21.93
N GLU A 264 2.32 -1.96 22.96
CA GLU A 264 3.42 -1.86 23.90
C GLU A 264 3.39 -3.04 24.89
N VAL A 265 4.55 -3.65 25.11
CA VAL A 265 4.75 -4.74 26.08
C VAL A 265 5.74 -4.32 27.15
N PHE A 266 5.66 -4.94 28.32
CA PHE A 266 6.49 -4.66 29.49
C PHE A 266 6.97 -5.99 30.08
N VAL A 267 8.27 -6.16 30.29
CA VAL A 267 8.85 -7.36 30.94
C VAL A 267 9.36 -6.97 32.31
N CYS A 268 8.85 -7.63 33.35
CA CYS A 268 9.31 -7.50 34.72
C CYS A 268 10.05 -8.76 35.19
N ASP A 269 11.10 -8.61 35.99
CA ASP A 269 11.73 -9.72 36.69
C ASP A 269 10.90 -10.24 37.88
N ALA A 270 11.37 -11.29 38.55
CA ALA A 270 10.71 -11.91 39.71
C ALA A 270 10.48 -10.96 40.91
N ALA A 271 11.22 -9.85 41.04
CA ALA A 271 10.99 -8.84 42.07
C ALA A 271 9.88 -7.83 41.68
N GLY A 272 9.46 -7.85 40.42
CA GLY A 272 8.58 -6.86 39.80
C GLY A 272 9.33 -5.62 39.28
N THR A 273 10.64 -5.72 39.05
CA THR A 273 11.44 -4.63 38.44
C THR A 273 11.21 -4.64 36.94
N LEU A 274 10.90 -3.49 36.34
CA LEU A 274 10.76 -3.37 34.90
C LEU A 274 12.13 -3.45 34.21
N GLN A 275 12.32 -4.46 33.37
CA GLN A 275 13.57 -4.75 32.66
C GLN A 275 13.51 -4.39 31.17
N TYR A 276 12.32 -4.49 30.55
CA TYR A 276 12.08 -4.06 29.18
C TYR A 276 10.72 -3.38 29.03
N ARG A 277 10.61 -2.42 28.11
CA ARG A 277 9.34 -2.02 27.50
C ARG A 277 9.48 -1.62 26.04
N GLY A 278 8.46 -1.87 25.23
CA GLY A 278 8.46 -1.45 23.84
C GLY A 278 7.67 -2.36 22.91
N ALA A 279 8.23 -2.63 21.73
CA ALA A 279 7.65 -3.44 20.68
C ALA A 279 7.75 -4.96 20.98
N ILE A 280 6.98 -5.73 20.22
CA ILE A 280 7.01 -7.19 20.24
C ILE A 280 8.14 -7.66 19.32
N ASP A 281 8.05 -7.26 18.05
CA ASP A 281 9.03 -7.45 16.98
C ASP A 281 8.88 -6.32 15.93
N ASP A 282 9.55 -6.43 14.78
CA ASP A 282 9.47 -5.47 13.66
C ASP A 282 8.63 -5.95 12.47
N GLN A 283 7.85 -7.02 12.60
CA GLN A 283 6.99 -7.58 11.54
C GLN A 283 5.87 -6.61 11.13
N TYR A 284 5.29 -5.89 12.10
CA TYR A 284 4.20 -4.95 11.86
C TYR A 284 4.46 -3.57 12.45
N GLY A 285 4.12 -2.53 11.70
CA GLY A 285 4.08 -1.15 12.18
C GLY A 285 2.92 -0.38 11.53
N LEU A 286 2.85 0.93 11.75
CA LEU A 286 1.85 1.73 11.04
C LEU A 286 2.30 1.84 9.58
N GLY A 287 1.39 1.64 8.63
CA GLY A 287 1.67 1.75 7.19
C GLY A 287 2.52 0.62 6.58
N TYR A 288 2.96 -0.40 7.35
CA TYR A 288 3.66 -1.56 6.77
C TYR A 288 3.42 -2.87 7.52
N ALA A 289 3.64 -3.98 6.81
CA ALA A 289 3.72 -5.32 7.33
C ALA A 289 4.81 -6.10 6.58
N ARG A 290 5.41 -7.11 7.21
CA ARG A 290 6.38 -8.01 6.61
C ARG A 290 5.90 -9.46 6.69
N ALA A 291 6.43 -10.29 5.78
CA ALA A 291 6.24 -11.73 5.84
C ALA A 291 6.74 -12.30 7.18
N GLU A 292 7.91 -11.84 7.64
CA GLU A 292 8.57 -12.29 8.88
C GLU A 292 9.23 -11.10 9.60
N ALA A 293 9.39 -11.24 10.93
CA ALA A 293 10.22 -10.34 11.73
C ALA A 293 11.72 -10.58 11.47
N ARG A 294 12.51 -9.52 11.64
CA ARG A 294 13.98 -9.51 11.59
C ARG A 294 14.61 -9.13 12.95
N ALA A 295 13.82 -8.60 13.89
CA ALA A 295 14.25 -8.26 15.26
C ALA A 295 13.16 -8.61 16.28
N HIS A 296 13.53 -9.17 17.43
CA HIS A 296 12.60 -9.75 18.42
C HIS A 296 12.83 -9.23 19.86
N PRO A 297 12.82 -7.91 20.11
CA PRO A 297 13.24 -7.34 21.38
C PRO A 297 12.44 -7.84 22.60
N LEU A 298 11.17 -8.24 22.45
CA LEU A 298 10.44 -8.89 23.55
C LEU A 298 11.03 -10.26 23.90
N ALA A 299 11.32 -11.11 22.91
CA ALA A 299 11.90 -12.43 23.15
C ALA A 299 13.31 -12.30 23.77
N ASP A 300 14.15 -11.47 23.15
CA ASP A 300 15.51 -11.16 23.62
C ASP A 300 15.52 -10.64 25.07
N ALA A 301 14.54 -9.80 25.43
CA ALA A 301 14.39 -9.29 26.78
C ALA A 301 13.92 -10.35 27.79
N ILE A 302 12.98 -11.22 27.41
CA ILE A 302 12.54 -12.33 28.29
C ILE A 302 13.71 -13.29 28.55
N ASP A 303 14.48 -13.64 27.51
CA ASP A 303 15.65 -14.51 27.66
C ASP A 303 16.73 -13.89 28.54
N ALA A 304 17.07 -12.60 28.35
CA ALA A 304 18.01 -11.90 29.21
C ALA A 304 17.57 -11.92 30.70
N VAL A 305 16.29 -11.66 30.98
CA VAL A 305 15.74 -11.68 32.35
C VAL A 305 15.76 -13.10 32.94
N LEU A 306 15.46 -14.13 32.16
CA LEU A 306 15.53 -15.53 32.60
C LEU A 306 16.96 -15.99 32.93
N GLU A 307 17.96 -15.36 32.31
CA GLU A 307 19.39 -15.54 32.61
C GLU A 307 19.92 -14.61 33.71
N GLY A 308 19.08 -13.75 34.29
CA GLY A 308 19.50 -12.78 35.32
C GLY A 308 20.36 -11.62 34.78
N ARG A 309 20.29 -11.34 33.49
CA ARG A 309 21.00 -10.26 32.79
C ARG A 309 20.05 -9.12 32.42
N MET A 310 20.57 -7.91 32.27
CA MET A 310 19.80 -6.83 31.64
C MET A 310 19.66 -7.07 30.12
N PRO A 311 18.49 -6.77 29.52
CA PRO A 311 18.34 -6.74 28.07
C PRO A 311 19.28 -5.72 27.41
N ALA A 312 19.88 -6.09 26.27
CA ALA A 312 20.77 -5.18 25.51
C ALA A 312 20.01 -3.96 24.96
N VAL A 313 18.75 -4.15 24.57
CA VAL A 313 17.80 -3.08 24.25
C VAL A 313 16.71 -3.10 25.31
N ALA A 314 16.82 -2.25 26.33
CA ALA A 314 15.85 -2.19 27.43
C ALA A 314 14.61 -1.32 27.13
N ALA A 315 14.64 -0.50 26.08
CA ALA A 315 13.48 0.27 25.65
C ALA A 315 13.41 0.45 24.13
N THR A 316 12.21 0.36 23.57
CA THR A 316 11.88 0.79 22.20
C THR A 316 10.56 1.53 22.18
N SER A 317 10.32 2.29 21.11
CA SER A 317 8.94 2.66 20.75
C SER A 317 8.12 1.43 20.37
N ALA A 318 6.80 1.57 20.30
CA ALA A 318 5.87 0.49 19.93
C ALA A 318 4.77 1.04 19.00
N PRO A 319 4.92 0.98 17.67
CA PRO A 319 3.90 1.45 16.74
C PRO A 319 2.58 0.68 16.92
N GLY A 320 1.50 1.41 17.15
CA GLY A 320 0.18 0.89 17.52
C GLY A 320 -0.88 1.99 17.54
N CYS A 321 -2.12 1.65 17.87
CA CYS A 321 -3.13 2.68 18.16
C CYS A 321 -2.73 3.41 19.46
N VAL A 322 -2.86 4.74 19.46
CA VAL A 322 -2.43 5.57 20.60
C VAL A 322 -3.32 5.34 21.81
N VAL A 323 -2.71 5.02 22.95
CA VAL A 323 -3.39 4.99 24.25
C VAL A 323 -3.18 6.36 24.89
N GLU A 324 -4.22 7.18 24.87
CA GLU A 324 -4.15 8.51 25.47
C GLU A 324 -4.40 8.44 26.98
N LEU A 325 -3.37 8.77 27.77
CA LEU A 325 -3.49 8.84 29.22
C LEU A 325 -4.15 10.16 29.67
N PRO A 326 -4.85 10.20 30.81
CA PRO A 326 -5.40 11.44 31.37
C PRO A 326 -4.31 12.50 31.54
N ALA A 327 -4.57 13.72 31.06
CA ALA A 327 -3.62 14.82 31.15
C ALA A 327 -3.44 15.29 32.60
N ALA A 328 -2.19 15.59 32.98
CA ALA A 328 -1.88 16.17 34.30
C ALA A 328 -2.21 17.67 34.40
N ALA A 329 -2.42 18.35 33.27
CA ALA A 329 -2.79 19.76 33.19
C ALA A 329 -4.26 19.92 32.77
N PRO A 330 -4.97 20.96 33.24
CA PRO A 330 -6.33 21.25 32.78
C PRO A 330 -6.34 21.51 31.27
N ALA A 331 -7.33 20.96 30.58
CA ALA A 331 -7.45 21.10 29.14
C ALA A 331 -7.79 22.56 28.75
N LYS A 332 -7.37 22.97 27.56
CA LYS A 332 -7.61 24.34 27.07
C LYS A 332 -9.10 24.50 26.72
N PRO A 333 -9.80 25.54 27.22
CA PRO A 333 -11.18 25.79 26.81
C PRO A 333 -11.28 26.04 25.31
N THR A 334 -12.33 25.51 24.67
CA THR A 334 -12.64 25.79 23.26
C THR A 334 -14.11 26.17 23.09
N ARG A 335 -14.41 26.90 22.00
CA ARG A 335 -15.79 27.14 21.57
C ARG A 335 -16.31 26.05 20.62
N VAL A 336 -15.40 25.24 20.06
CA VAL A 336 -15.73 24.13 19.14
C VAL A 336 -16.40 23.03 19.94
N THR A 337 -17.49 22.42 19.46
CA THR A 337 -18.19 21.33 20.13
C THR A 337 -18.43 20.15 19.20
N TYR A 338 -18.68 18.97 19.78
CA TYR A 338 -18.95 17.78 18.96
C TYR A 338 -20.20 17.93 18.09
N HIS A 339 -21.36 18.20 18.69
CA HIS A 339 -22.62 18.22 17.95
C HIS A 339 -22.71 19.35 16.92
N ARG A 340 -22.19 20.55 17.23
CA ARG A 340 -22.22 21.67 16.30
C ARG A 340 -21.14 21.59 15.21
N ASP A 341 -19.93 21.16 15.53
CA ASP A 341 -18.80 21.31 14.61
C ASP A 341 -18.21 19.95 14.21
N ILE A 342 -17.71 19.16 15.16
CA ILE A 342 -16.91 17.96 14.83
C ILE A 342 -17.75 16.85 14.17
N ALA A 343 -19.01 16.68 14.56
CA ALA A 343 -19.91 15.73 13.93
C ALA A 343 -20.11 16.02 12.42
N ARG A 344 -20.06 17.30 12.00
CA ARG A 344 -20.10 17.69 10.58
C ARG A 344 -18.80 17.29 9.87
N LEU A 345 -17.64 17.53 10.52
CA LEU A 345 -16.33 17.14 9.99
C LEU A 345 -16.18 15.63 9.84
N MET A 346 -16.58 14.85 10.86
CA MET A 346 -16.55 13.39 10.80
C MET A 346 -17.44 12.88 9.65
N GLN A 347 -18.67 13.39 9.53
CA GLN A 347 -19.57 12.98 8.45
C GLN A 347 -19.07 13.31 7.04
N ARG A 348 -18.41 14.47 6.88
CA ARG A 348 -17.89 14.93 5.59
C ARG A 348 -16.64 14.14 5.17
N HIS A 349 -15.73 13.88 6.10
CA HIS A 349 -14.36 13.47 5.79
C HIS A 349 -13.99 12.05 6.24
N CYS A 350 -14.69 11.46 7.21
CA CYS A 350 -14.25 10.22 7.88
C CYS A 350 -15.29 9.09 7.81
N VAL A 351 -16.58 9.40 8.01
CA VAL A 351 -17.67 8.42 8.19
C VAL A 351 -17.97 7.61 6.91
N GLU A 352 -17.48 8.01 5.74
CA GLU A 352 -17.53 7.17 4.54
C GLU A 352 -16.82 5.81 4.73
N CYS A 353 -15.74 5.78 5.50
CA CYS A 353 -15.06 4.54 5.90
C CYS A 353 -15.36 4.17 7.36
N HIS A 354 -15.46 5.17 8.24
CA HIS A 354 -15.68 5.02 9.69
C HIS A 354 -17.17 5.09 10.06
N HIS A 355 -17.96 4.18 9.51
CA HIS A 355 -19.34 3.91 9.96
C HIS A 355 -19.49 2.46 10.43
N GLU A 356 -20.58 2.14 11.12
CA GLU A 356 -20.92 0.77 11.49
C GLU A 356 -21.05 -0.12 10.24
N GLY A 357 -20.24 -1.18 10.15
CA GLY A 357 -20.14 -2.04 8.95
C GLY A 357 -19.29 -1.48 7.78
N GLY A 358 -18.65 -0.32 7.96
CA GLY A 358 -17.77 0.31 6.97
C GLY A 358 -16.42 -0.40 6.78
N LEU A 359 -15.53 0.23 6.00
CA LEU A 359 -14.19 -0.30 5.69
C LEU A 359 -13.19 -0.12 6.84
N ALA A 360 -13.40 0.87 7.71
CA ALA A 360 -12.47 1.17 8.80
C ALA A 360 -12.70 0.25 10.03
N PRO A 361 -11.66 0.00 10.86
CA PRO A 361 -11.75 -0.94 11.99
C PRO A 361 -12.66 -0.48 13.14
N PHE A 362 -13.15 0.77 13.13
CA PHE A 362 -14.07 1.33 14.11
C PHE A 362 -14.91 2.47 13.50
N SER A 363 -16.15 2.64 13.99
CA SER A 363 -17.00 3.79 13.64
C SER A 363 -16.46 5.10 14.23
N LEU A 364 -16.87 6.24 13.67
CA LEU A 364 -16.67 7.60 14.20
C LEU A 364 -17.98 8.41 14.21
N GLU A 365 -19.12 7.73 14.20
CA GLU A 365 -20.46 8.34 14.09
C GLU A 365 -21.00 8.95 15.40
N ARG A 366 -20.38 8.65 16.55
CA ARG A 366 -20.84 9.08 17.88
C ARG A 366 -19.71 9.76 18.66
N TYR A 367 -20.07 10.59 19.62
CA TYR A 367 -19.12 11.33 20.47
C TYR A 367 -18.14 10.39 21.21
N GLN A 368 -18.65 9.26 21.71
CA GLN A 368 -17.87 8.24 22.41
C GLN A 368 -16.84 7.58 21.49
N ASP A 369 -17.18 7.40 20.21
CA ASP A 369 -16.29 6.77 19.23
C ASP A 369 -15.08 7.67 18.92
N VAL A 370 -15.35 8.96 18.68
CA VAL A 370 -14.32 9.97 18.41
C VAL A 370 -13.44 10.22 19.64
N THR A 371 -14.03 10.35 20.83
CA THR A 371 -13.27 10.56 22.07
C THR A 371 -12.53 9.31 22.54
N GLY A 372 -13.05 8.11 22.27
CA GLY A 372 -12.39 6.84 22.52
C GLY A 372 -11.08 6.68 21.73
N HIS A 373 -11.04 7.19 20.49
CA HIS A 373 -9.90 7.11 19.59
C HIS A 373 -9.12 8.44 19.41
N ALA A 374 -9.41 9.46 20.22
CA ALA A 374 -8.94 10.85 20.05
C ALA A 374 -7.42 10.98 19.81
N GLY A 375 -6.59 10.29 20.61
CA GLY A 375 -5.13 10.29 20.43
C GLY A 375 -4.67 9.71 19.09
N MET A 376 -5.39 8.71 18.56
CA MET A 376 -5.07 8.10 17.28
C MET A 376 -5.57 8.96 16.11
N ILE A 377 -6.78 9.53 16.22
CA ILE A 377 -7.30 10.50 15.22
C ILE A 377 -6.32 11.66 15.08
N ARG A 378 -5.89 12.25 16.21
CA ARG A 378 -4.87 13.30 16.26
C ARG A 378 -3.59 12.87 15.55
N LYS A 379 -2.99 11.73 15.92
CA LYS A 379 -1.74 11.22 15.31
C LYS A 379 -1.82 11.02 13.79
N GLN A 380 -2.99 10.61 13.27
CA GLN A 380 -3.19 10.37 11.84
C GLN A 380 -3.50 11.65 11.05
N VAL A 381 -4.22 12.61 11.65
CA VAL A 381 -4.49 13.93 11.07
C VAL A 381 -3.25 14.85 11.13
N GLU A 382 -2.43 14.74 12.18
CA GLU A 382 -1.18 15.49 12.32
C GLU A 382 -0.18 15.13 11.21
N ARG A 383 0.03 13.82 10.93
CA ARG A 383 0.88 13.36 9.81
C ARG A 383 0.24 13.52 8.41
N GLY A 384 -1.05 13.85 8.35
CA GLY A 384 -1.82 13.89 7.11
C GLY A 384 -1.89 12.53 6.40
N ALA A 385 -2.12 11.46 7.16
CA ALA A 385 -2.46 10.12 6.65
C ALA A 385 -3.98 9.89 6.61
N MET A 386 -4.71 10.58 7.49
CA MET A 386 -6.17 10.55 7.55
C MET A 386 -6.74 11.98 7.47
N PRO A 387 -7.85 12.19 6.74
CA PRO A 387 -8.43 11.28 5.76
C PRO A 387 -7.45 10.97 4.60
N PRO A 388 -7.53 9.79 3.96
CA PRO A 388 -6.55 9.37 2.96
C PRO A 388 -6.77 10.12 1.65
N TRP A 389 -5.91 11.10 1.41
CA TRP A 389 -5.82 11.86 0.18
C TRP A 389 -4.39 12.36 0.00
N PHE A 390 -3.73 11.91 -1.07
CA PHE A 390 -2.29 12.14 -1.25
C PHE A 390 -1.96 12.90 -2.54
N ALA A 391 -2.97 13.38 -3.26
CA ALA A 391 -2.76 14.30 -4.38
C ALA A 391 -2.26 15.66 -3.88
N ALA A 392 -1.24 16.21 -4.54
CA ALA A 392 -0.79 17.57 -4.32
C ALA A 392 -1.77 18.59 -4.95
N PRO A 393 -2.09 19.70 -4.28
CA PRO A 393 -2.89 20.77 -4.86
C PRO A 393 -2.09 21.59 -5.88
N GLY A 394 -2.79 22.30 -6.77
CA GLY A 394 -2.19 23.34 -7.62
C GLY A 394 -1.91 22.96 -9.07
N HIS A 395 -2.25 21.74 -9.52
CA HIS A 395 -2.02 21.28 -10.90
C HIS A 395 -3.16 21.57 -11.89
N GLY A 396 -4.17 22.35 -11.49
CA GLY A 396 -5.28 22.78 -12.35
C GLY A 396 -6.34 21.71 -12.67
N VAL A 397 -6.18 20.49 -12.16
CA VAL A 397 -7.23 19.45 -12.16
C VAL A 397 -7.88 19.43 -10.78
N ALA A 398 -9.20 19.56 -10.73
CA ALA A 398 -10.00 19.36 -9.52
C ALA A 398 -10.56 17.93 -9.52
N PHE A 399 -10.76 17.34 -8.34
CA PHE A 399 -11.26 15.97 -8.19
C PHE A 399 -12.59 15.93 -7.44
N ALA A 400 -13.60 15.27 -8.00
CA ALA A 400 -14.95 15.15 -7.43
C ALA A 400 -15.00 14.31 -6.15
N ASN A 401 -13.95 13.52 -5.89
CA ASN A 401 -13.83 12.67 -4.70
C ASN A 401 -12.69 13.09 -3.77
N ASP A 402 -12.24 14.34 -3.86
CA ASP A 402 -11.30 14.92 -2.90
C ASP A 402 -11.90 14.86 -1.49
N ARG A 403 -11.26 14.06 -0.64
CA ARG A 403 -11.62 13.88 0.77
C ARG A 403 -10.60 14.49 1.72
N SER A 404 -9.70 15.35 1.22
CA SER A 404 -8.72 16.05 2.06
C SER A 404 -9.42 16.86 3.15
N LEU A 405 -8.74 17.02 4.29
CA LEU A 405 -9.21 17.83 5.40
C LEU A 405 -8.60 19.24 5.29
N PRO A 406 -9.35 20.27 4.87
CA PRO A 406 -8.79 21.61 4.67
C PRO A 406 -8.30 22.19 5.99
N GLU A 407 -7.29 23.08 5.95
CA GLU A 407 -6.68 23.62 7.17
C GLU A 407 -7.66 24.21 8.21
N PRO A 408 -8.76 24.92 7.85
CA PRO A 408 -9.76 25.33 8.84
C PRO A 408 -10.45 24.17 9.57
N ASP A 409 -10.84 23.12 8.84
CA ASP A 409 -11.47 21.91 9.40
C ASP A 409 -10.45 21.13 10.24
N ARG A 410 -9.20 21.02 9.76
CA ARG A 410 -8.07 20.39 10.46
C ARG A 410 -7.74 21.10 11.76
N ALA A 411 -7.66 22.43 11.75
CA ALA A 411 -7.41 23.24 12.93
C ALA A 411 -8.55 23.13 13.95
N ALA A 412 -9.81 23.15 13.51
CA ALA A 412 -10.97 22.96 14.38
C ALA A 412 -10.95 21.58 15.06
N LEU A 413 -10.70 20.51 14.30
CA LEU A 413 -10.60 19.15 14.82
C LEU A 413 -9.43 18.99 15.81
N LEU A 414 -8.22 19.43 15.45
CA LEU A 414 -7.04 19.33 16.32
C LEU A 414 -7.19 20.20 17.59
N SER A 415 -7.77 21.39 17.48
CA SER A 415 -8.07 22.25 18.63
C SER A 415 -9.04 21.59 19.61
N TRP A 416 -10.11 20.97 19.11
CA TRP A 416 -11.07 20.24 19.94
C TRP A 416 -10.48 18.94 20.53
N LEU A 417 -9.68 18.21 19.77
CA LEU A 417 -8.97 17.03 20.29
C LEU A 417 -7.98 17.39 21.41
N ALA A 418 -7.40 18.59 21.39
CA ALA A 418 -6.51 19.12 22.43
C ALA A 418 -7.24 19.84 23.58
N SER A 419 -8.58 19.94 23.55
CA SER A 419 -9.39 20.56 24.59
C SER A 419 -10.01 19.54 25.55
N ASP A 420 -10.92 20.01 26.40
CA ASP A 420 -11.86 19.21 27.20
C ASP A 420 -12.90 18.44 26.36
N ARG A 421 -12.84 18.56 25.02
CA ARG A 421 -13.70 17.89 24.02
C ARG A 421 -15.19 18.07 24.30
N PRO A 422 -15.70 19.30 24.46
CA PRO A 422 -17.07 19.52 24.86
C PRO A 422 -18.04 18.93 23.82
N GLU A 423 -19.00 18.13 24.30
CA GLU A 423 -19.97 17.43 23.46
C GLU A 423 -20.95 18.43 22.78
N GLY A 424 -21.32 19.51 23.48
CA GLY A 424 -22.22 20.54 22.98
C GLY A 424 -23.70 20.15 23.11
N ASN A 425 -24.59 20.79 22.36
CA ASN A 425 -26.02 20.51 22.41
C ASN A 425 -26.42 19.44 21.38
N PRO A 426 -26.99 18.29 21.79
CA PRO A 426 -27.43 17.25 20.85
C PRO A 426 -28.42 17.72 19.78
N ARG A 427 -29.15 18.83 19.99
CA ARG A 427 -30.03 19.43 18.97
C ARG A 427 -29.29 20.08 17.81
N GLU A 428 -27.99 20.35 17.93
CA GLU A 428 -27.16 20.93 16.87
C GLU A 428 -26.56 19.86 15.93
N THR A 429 -26.72 18.57 16.26
CA THR A 429 -26.17 17.44 15.49
C THR A 429 -26.63 17.50 14.04
N PRO A 430 -25.72 17.37 13.06
CA PRO A 430 -26.12 17.21 11.66
C PRO A 430 -26.91 15.90 11.46
N VAL A 431 -27.83 15.90 10.50
CA VAL A 431 -28.51 14.67 10.06
C VAL A 431 -27.44 13.63 9.69
N ARG A 432 -27.60 12.38 10.16
CA ARG A 432 -26.65 11.30 9.84
C ARG A 432 -26.79 10.86 8.38
N ARG A 433 -25.68 10.81 7.66
CA ARG A 433 -25.51 10.08 6.40
C ARG A 433 -25.99 8.65 6.61
N ARG A 434 -26.82 8.17 5.69
CA ARG A 434 -27.27 6.78 5.65
C ARG A 434 -26.49 6.07 4.55
N PHE A 435 -26.10 4.84 4.82
CA PHE A 435 -25.53 3.92 3.86
C PHE A 435 -26.57 2.84 3.59
N ASP A 436 -26.69 2.41 2.34
CA ASP A 436 -27.50 1.23 2.01
C ASP A 436 -26.79 0.00 2.62
N PRO A 437 -27.47 -0.80 3.45
CA PRO A 437 -26.85 -1.92 4.12
C PRO A 437 -26.59 -3.12 3.19
N GLU A 438 -27.24 -3.17 2.02
CA GLU A 438 -27.08 -4.27 1.07
C GLU A 438 -26.16 -3.88 -0.10
N TRP A 439 -26.39 -2.74 -0.76
CA TRP A 439 -25.62 -2.29 -1.93
C TRP A 439 -25.56 -0.76 -2.03
N ALA A 440 -24.35 -0.19 -1.96
CA ALA A 440 -24.10 1.22 -2.26
C ALA A 440 -24.52 1.63 -3.69
N ILE A 441 -24.60 0.68 -4.64
CA ILE A 441 -25.17 0.92 -5.98
C ILE A 441 -26.71 0.84 -6.06
N GLY A 442 -27.40 0.54 -4.96
CA GLY A 442 -28.81 0.15 -4.97
C GLY A 442 -28.97 -1.28 -5.49
N LYS A 443 -30.21 -1.80 -5.56
CA LYS A 443 -30.44 -3.20 -5.97
C LYS A 443 -29.77 -3.51 -7.33
N PRO A 444 -28.86 -4.50 -7.41
CA PRO A 444 -28.28 -4.94 -8.67
C PRO A 444 -29.28 -5.65 -9.56
N ASP A 445 -29.08 -5.55 -10.87
CA ASP A 445 -29.82 -6.31 -11.88
C ASP A 445 -29.21 -7.71 -12.09
N ALA A 446 -27.89 -7.84 -11.87
CA ALA A 446 -27.19 -9.11 -11.80
C ALA A 446 -26.13 -9.12 -10.69
N VAL A 447 -25.86 -10.31 -10.14
CA VAL A 447 -24.82 -10.55 -9.13
C VAL A 447 -23.97 -11.74 -9.54
N TYR A 448 -22.66 -11.52 -9.70
CA TYR A 448 -21.68 -12.54 -10.05
C TYR A 448 -20.81 -12.85 -8.83
N GLN A 449 -20.90 -14.06 -8.29
CA GLN A 449 -20.22 -14.47 -7.06
C GLN A 449 -19.21 -15.58 -7.33
N ILE A 450 -18.06 -15.56 -6.64
CA ILE A 450 -17.09 -16.65 -6.74
C ILE A 450 -17.71 -17.96 -6.21
N PRO A 451 -17.52 -19.10 -6.90
CA PRO A 451 -18.33 -20.30 -6.67
C PRO A 451 -18.08 -20.98 -5.31
N GLN A 452 -16.91 -20.78 -4.71
CA GLN A 452 -16.54 -21.33 -3.41
C GLN A 452 -15.88 -20.25 -2.54
N PRO A 453 -16.11 -20.23 -1.23
CA PRO A 453 -15.35 -19.40 -0.30
C PRO A 453 -13.85 -19.74 -0.33
N ILE A 454 -13.02 -18.72 -0.24
CA ILE A 454 -11.57 -18.84 -0.11
C ILE A 454 -11.22 -18.81 1.38
N ALA A 455 -10.49 -19.82 1.85
CA ALA A 455 -9.94 -19.83 3.20
C ALA A 455 -8.73 -18.87 3.27
N VAL A 456 -8.74 -17.97 4.25
CA VAL A 456 -7.68 -17.00 4.50
C VAL A 456 -7.03 -17.33 5.85
N ALA A 457 -5.71 -17.48 5.83
CA ALA A 457 -4.92 -17.77 7.03
C ALA A 457 -4.97 -16.60 8.04
N ALA A 458 -4.69 -16.90 9.32
CA ALA A 458 -4.57 -15.86 10.35
C ALA A 458 -3.32 -14.98 10.15
N GLU A 459 -2.26 -15.55 9.59
CA GLU A 459 -0.91 -14.96 9.49
C GLU A 459 -0.23 -15.41 8.19
N GLY A 460 0.90 -14.77 7.86
CA GLY A 460 1.73 -15.11 6.70
C GLY A 460 1.35 -14.34 5.44
N VAL A 461 1.86 -14.80 4.30
CA VAL A 461 1.57 -14.25 2.96
C VAL A 461 0.62 -15.19 2.23
N MET A 462 -0.41 -14.63 1.61
CA MET A 462 -1.34 -15.37 0.75
C MET A 462 -0.97 -15.13 -0.72
N ASP A 463 -0.86 -16.20 -1.51
CA ASP A 463 -0.72 -16.06 -2.95
C ASP A 463 -1.95 -15.37 -3.56
N TYR A 464 -1.73 -14.61 -4.64
CA TYR A 464 -2.79 -13.99 -5.43
C TYR A 464 -3.79 -15.02 -5.95
N GLN A 465 -5.04 -14.91 -5.50
CA GLN A 465 -6.10 -15.82 -5.91
C GLN A 465 -6.71 -15.35 -7.23
N ASN A 466 -6.92 -16.29 -8.15
CA ASN A 466 -7.47 -16.01 -9.48
C ASN A 466 -8.67 -16.92 -9.73
N VAL A 467 -9.88 -16.36 -9.64
CA VAL A 467 -11.14 -17.11 -9.78
C VAL A 467 -11.90 -16.61 -11.00
N ARG A 468 -12.50 -17.53 -11.76
CA ARG A 468 -13.31 -17.20 -12.94
C ARG A 468 -14.79 -17.44 -12.68
N VAL A 469 -15.64 -16.52 -13.15
CA VAL A 469 -17.10 -16.59 -13.06
C VAL A 469 -17.66 -16.27 -14.44
N GLU A 470 -18.49 -17.16 -14.99
CA GLU A 470 -19.17 -16.93 -16.26
C GLU A 470 -20.36 -15.99 -16.04
N THR A 471 -20.55 -15.02 -16.93
CA THR A 471 -21.67 -14.07 -16.81
C THR A 471 -23.01 -14.64 -17.26
N GLY A 472 -22.99 -15.62 -18.19
CA GLY A 472 -24.20 -16.16 -18.81
C GLY A 472 -24.93 -15.18 -19.73
N LEU A 473 -24.34 -14.01 -20.03
CA LEU A 473 -24.95 -13.01 -20.91
C LEU A 473 -25.03 -13.51 -22.36
N THR A 474 -26.21 -13.40 -22.97
CA THR A 474 -26.47 -13.76 -24.37
C THR A 474 -26.35 -12.59 -25.35
N GLU A 475 -26.24 -11.37 -24.82
CA GLU A 475 -26.16 -10.10 -25.55
C GLU A 475 -25.23 -9.14 -24.79
N ASP A 476 -24.66 -8.15 -25.48
CA ASP A 476 -23.87 -7.09 -24.85
C ASP A 476 -24.77 -6.26 -23.90
N ARG A 477 -24.19 -5.77 -22.79
CA ARG A 477 -24.92 -4.94 -21.80
C ARG A 477 -24.09 -3.75 -21.36
N TRP A 478 -24.74 -2.61 -21.18
CA TRP A 478 -24.13 -1.38 -20.68
C TRP A 478 -24.29 -1.28 -19.16
N VAL A 479 -23.19 -1.22 -18.41
CA VAL A 479 -23.19 -1.16 -16.95
C VAL A 479 -23.01 0.29 -16.48
N GLU A 480 -24.02 0.83 -15.80
CA GLU A 480 -24.02 2.19 -15.23
C GLU A 480 -23.52 2.25 -13.78
N ALA A 481 -23.59 1.14 -13.04
CA ALA A 481 -23.05 1.06 -11.70
C ALA A 481 -22.59 -0.36 -11.37
N MET A 482 -21.55 -0.45 -10.54
CA MET A 482 -20.94 -1.70 -10.11
C MET A 482 -20.38 -1.61 -8.70
N GLU A 483 -20.41 -2.70 -7.94
CA GLU A 483 -19.92 -2.77 -6.58
C GLU A 483 -19.36 -4.15 -6.28
N VAL A 484 -18.19 -4.20 -5.65
CA VAL A 484 -17.54 -5.44 -5.25
C VAL A 484 -17.62 -5.58 -3.73
N GLN A 485 -18.12 -6.71 -3.28
CA GLN A 485 -18.33 -7.00 -1.86
C GLN A 485 -17.66 -8.32 -1.46
N PRO A 486 -16.54 -8.24 -0.70
CA PRO A 486 -16.08 -9.34 0.14
C PRO A 486 -17.02 -9.59 1.31
N THR A 487 -17.13 -10.85 1.76
CA THR A 487 -17.78 -11.18 3.04
C THR A 487 -16.84 -10.95 4.22
N ALA A 488 -15.52 -11.05 4.01
CA ALA A 488 -14.49 -10.77 5.00
C ALA A 488 -13.63 -9.56 4.61
N ARG A 489 -14.27 -8.39 4.48
CA ARG A 489 -13.65 -7.10 4.09
C ARG A 489 -12.34 -6.77 4.82
N SER A 490 -12.20 -7.21 6.07
CA SER A 490 -11.04 -6.96 6.94
C SER A 490 -9.76 -7.74 6.58
N VAL A 491 -9.81 -8.68 5.63
CA VAL A 491 -8.63 -9.39 5.08
C VAL A 491 -8.41 -9.17 3.58
N VAL A 492 -9.32 -8.50 2.88
CA VAL A 492 -9.15 -8.20 1.44
C VAL A 492 -8.42 -6.87 1.28
N HIS A 493 -7.22 -6.92 0.70
CA HIS A 493 -6.47 -5.71 0.38
C HIS A 493 -7.00 -5.07 -0.90
N HIS A 494 -7.11 -5.84 -1.99
CA HIS A 494 -7.80 -5.39 -3.20
C HIS A 494 -8.38 -6.57 -4.00
N VAL A 495 -9.31 -6.24 -4.90
CA VAL A 495 -9.83 -7.11 -5.96
C VAL A 495 -9.80 -6.34 -7.27
N LEU A 496 -9.20 -6.90 -8.31
CA LEU A 496 -9.39 -6.45 -9.69
C LEU A 496 -10.22 -7.50 -10.43
N ILE A 497 -11.27 -7.07 -11.13
CA ILE A 497 -12.11 -7.94 -11.94
C ILE A 497 -11.90 -7.57 -13.40
N PHE A 498 -11.42 -8.52 -14.19
CA PHE A 498 -11.20 -8.35 -15.63
C PHE A 498 -12.33 -9.01 -16.41
N ALA A 499 -12.82 -8.35 -17.46
CA ALA A 499 -13.82 -8.88 -18.37
C ALA A 499 -13.12 -9.57 -19.55
N LEU A 500 -12.88 -10.88 -19.44
CA LEU A 500 -12.20 -11.67 -20.48
C LEU A 500 -13.15 -11.94 -21.66
N ARG A 501 -12.59 -12.00 -22.88
CA ARG A 501 -13.36 -12.21 -24.10
C ARG A 501 -13.80 -13.68 -24.28
N PRO A 502 -14.97 -13.95 -24.88
CA PRO A 502 -15.35 -15.29 -25.31
C PRO A 502 -14.27 -15.87 -26.23
N GLY A 503 -13.85 -17.13 -25.99
CA GLY A 503 -12.87 -17.82 -26.84
C GLY A 503 -11.40 -17.39 -26.66
N GLU A 504 -11.10 -16.43 -25.77
CA GLU A 504 -9.74 -16.00 -25.46
C GLU A 504 -8.90 -17.18 -24.93
N LYS A 505 -7.96 -17.66 -25.75
CA LYS A 505 -7.27 -18.94 -25.49
C LYS A 505 -6.45 -18.85 -24.21
N LYS A 506 -6.58 -19.89 -23.36
CA LYS A 506 -5.84 -20.06 -22.10
C LYS A 506 -4.36 -19.70 -22.23
N GLY A 507 -3.98 -18.51 -21.78
CA GLY A 507 -2.60 -18.14 -21.50
C GLY A 507 -1.95 -19.17 -20.57
N ARG A 508 -0.68 -19.48 -20.81
CA ARG A 508 0.08 -20.52 -20.10
C ARG A 508 0.50 -20.00 -18.71
N ARG A 509 -0.47 -20.02 -17.77
CA ARG A 509 -0.69 -18.98 -16.73
C ARG A 509 -1.18 -17.68 -17.38
N GLY A 510 -2.12 -17.00 -16.74
CA GLY A 510 -2.61 -15.69 -17.21
C GLY A 510 -1.43 -14.73 -17.34
N ASP A 511 -1.34 -14.07 -18.49
CA ASP A 511 -0.36 -13.01 -18.73
C ASP A 511 -0.92 -11.72 -18.12
N ASP A 512 -0.90 -11.66 -16.78
CA ASP A 512 -1.54 -10.57 -16.05
C ASP A 512 -1.03 -9.20 -16.51
N ALA A 513 0.21 -9.08 -17.01
CA ALA A 513 0.71 -7.82 -17.58
C ALA A 513 -0.12 -7.34 -18.79
N ALA A 514 -0.63 -8.24 -19.63
CA ALA A 514 -1.52 -7.91 -20.74
C ALA A 514 -2.95 -7.56 -20.25
N ASP A 515 -3.43 -8.24 -19.21
CA ASP A 515 -4.72 -7.91 -18.58
C ASP A 515 -4.66 -6.54 -17.86
N GLU A 516 -3.60 -6.27 -17.10
CA GLU A 516 -3.38 -4.97 -16.43
C GLU A 516 -3.28 -3.84 -17.46
N GLN A 517 -2.57 -4.05 -18.58
CA GLN A 517 -2.51 -3.10 -19.70
C GLN A 517 -3.88 -2.83 -20.32
N SER A 518 -4.72 -3.87 -20.45
CA SER A 518 -6.08 -3.75 -20.99
C SER A 518 -7.06 -3.11 -20.00
N GLY A 519 -6.67 -2.94 -18.74
CA GLY A 519 -7.47 -2.33 -17.69
C GLY A 519 -8.47 -3.29 -17.02
N PHE A 520 -8.81 -2.98 -15.77
CA PHE A 520 -9.83 -3.72 -15.03
C PHE A 520 -11.24 -3.25 -15.43
N PHE A 521 -12.22 -4.17 -15.37
CA PHE A 521 -13.64 -3.85 -15.53
C PHE A 521 -14.18 -3.20 -14.25
N ALA A 522 -13.98 -3.86 -13.10
CA ALA A 522 -14.38 -3.41 -11.76
C ALA A 522 -13.24 -3.57 -10.76
N ALA A 523 -13.21 -2.75 -9.70
CA ALA A 523 -12.20 -2.81 -8.66
C ALA A 523 -12.79 -2.66 -7.25
N TYR A 524 -12.14 -3.31 -6.28
CA TYR A 524 -12.26 -3.06 -4.85
C TYR A 524 -10.88 -2.68 -4.32
N VAL A 525 -10.76 -1.51 -3.71
CA VAL A 525 -9.54 -1.04 -3.03
C VAL A 525 -9.95 -0.29 -1.76
N PRO A 526 -9.06 -0.10 -0.76
CA PRO A 526 -9.41 0.62 0.46
C PRO A 526 -9.78 2.07 0.12
N GLY A 527 -11.02 2.45 0.41
CA GLY A 527 -11.58 3.77 0.05
C GLY A 527 -12.23 3.87 -1.34
N ASN A 528 -12.35 2.77 -2.10
CA ASN A 528 -13.20 2.68 -3.30
C ASN A 528 -13.72 1.24 -3.51
N SER A 529 -14.98 0.98 -3.12
CA SER A 529 -15.65 -0.34 -3.26
C SER A 529 -16.70 -0.39 -4.37
N HIS A 530 -17.10 0.77 -4.91
CA HIS A 530 -18.21 0.90 -5.85
C HIS A 530 -18.00 2.08 -6.81
N GLN A 531 -18.53 1.92 -8.01
CA GLN A 531 -18.53 2.92 -9.06
C GLN A 531 -19.97 3.14 -9.54
N ARG A 532 -20.38 4.40 -9.61
CA ARG A 532 -21.59 4.85 -10.31
C ARG A 532 -21.15 5.85 -11.36
N PHE A 533 -21.51 5.62 -12.61
CA PHE A 533 -21.25 6.57 -13.68
C PHE A 533 -22.32 7.68 -13.68
N PRO A 534 -21.98 8.90 -14.13
CA PRO A 534 -22.99 9.92 -14.41
C PRO A 534 -24.02 9.45 -15.44
N GLU A 535 -25.15 10.16 -15.53
CA GLU A 535 -26.14 9.93 -16.58
C GLU A 535 -25.48 10.02 -17.97
N GLY A 536 -25.86 9.10 -18.87
CA GLY A 536 -25.25 8.99 -20.21
C GLY A 536 -23.91 8.25 -20.30
N PHE A 537 -23.28 7.84 -19.19
CA PHE A 537 -21.99 7.11 -19.21
C PHE A 537 -22.14 5.63 -18.81
N ALA A 538 -21.49 4.69 -19.49
CA ALA A 538 -21.44 3.28 -19.05
C ALA A 538 -20.22 2.52 -19.58
N LYS A 539 -19.79 1.47 -18.86
CA LYS A 539 -18.83 0.47 -19.36
C LYS A 539 -19.58 -0.64 -20.10
N ARG A 540 -19.05 -1.12 -21.23
CA ARG A 540 -19.62 -2.28 -21.94
C ARG A 540 -19.22 -3.58 -21.23
N LEU A 541 -20.16 -4.49 -21.08
CA LEU A 541 -19.95 -5.87 -20.66
C LEU A 541 -20.46 -6.80 -21.78
N PRO A 542 -19.57 -7.37 -22.61
CA PRO A 542 -19.98 -8.16 -23.77
C PRO A 542 -20.72 -9.46 -23.45
N ALA A 543 -21.45 -9.97 -24.45
CA ALA A 543 -22.03 -11.31 -24.43
C ALA A 543 -20.96 -12.38 -24.16
N GLY A 544 -21.30 -13.40 -23.39
CA GLY A 544 -20.41 -14.55 -23.11
C GLY A 544 -19.15 -14.22 -22.30
N THR A 545 -18.97 -12.99 -21.78
CA THR A 545 -17.79 -12.62 -20.99
C THR A 545 -17.58 -13.54 -19.79
N VAL A 546 -16.31 -13.85 -19.51
CA VAL A 546 -15.88 -14.51 -18.27
C VAL A 546 -15.18 -13.48 -17.39
N LEU A 547 -15.70 -13.26 -16.18
CA LEU A 547 -15.10 -12.37 -15.19
C LEU A 547 -13.96 -13.09 -14.47
N ARG A 548 -12.74 -12.55 -14.52
CA ARG A 548 -11.61 -13.02 -13.70
C ARG A 548 -11.44 -12.11 -12.50
N PHE A 549 -11.74 -12.62 -11.32
CA PHE A 549 -11.45 -12.02 -10.03
C PHE A 549 -9.99 -12.33 -9.66
N GLN A 550 -9.13 -11.32 -9.73
CA GLN A 550 -7.76 -11.34 -9.19
C GLN A 550 -7.83 -10.70 -7.80
N ILE A 551 -7.46 -11.45 -6.75
CA ILE A 551 -7.73 -11.09 -5.36
C ILE A 551 -6.42 -11.15 -4.56
N HIS A 552 -6.15 -10.08 -3.80
CA HIS A 552 -5.03 -10.03 -2.86
C HIS A 552 -5.55 -9.96 -1.41
N TYR A 553 -5.17 -10.95 -0.61
CA TYR A 553 -5.50 -11.05 0.81
C TYR A 553 -4.33 -10.61 1.68
N THR A 554 -4.60 -9.84 2.74
CA THR A 554 -3.65 -9.53 3.81
C THR A 554 -4.19 -10.09 5.13
N PRO A 555 -3.62 -11.19 5.65
CA PRO A 555 -3.96 -11.73 6.97
C PRO A 555 -3.87 -10.67 8.09
N ASN A 556 -4.78 -10.77 9.06
CA ASN A 556 -4.99 -9.75 10.10
C ASN A 556 -4.95 -10.28 11.54
N GLY A 557 -4.48 -11.51 11.74
CA GLY A 557 -4.44 -12.21 13.03
C GLY A 557 -5.61 -13.16 13.28
N LYS A 558 -6.63 -13.19 12.41
CA LYS A 558 -7.77 -14.12 12.50
C LYS A 558 -7.98 -14.88 11.19
N ALA A 559 -7.96 -16.21 11.27
CA ALA A 559 -8.33 -17.06 10.14
C ALA A 559 -9.84 -16.90 9.84
N THR A 560 -10.18 -16.84 8.56
CA THR A 560 -11.55 -16.58 8.10
C THR A 560 -11.80 -17.22 6.73
N ASN A 561 -13.03 -17.18 6.25
CA ASN A 561 -13.36 -17.47 4.86
C ASN A 561 -13.95 -16.22 4.21
N ASP A 562 -13.66 -16.00 2.94
CA ASP A 562 -14.18 -14.89 2.15
C ASP A 562 -14.85 -15.39 0.87
N GLN A 563 -16.00 -14.81 0.49
CA GLN A 563 -16.70 -15.16 -0.74
C GLN A 563 -17.15 -13.88 -1.46
N ILE A 564 -16.32 -13.40 -2.37
CA ILE A 564 -16.52 -12.13 -3.07
C ILE A 564 -17.66 -12.23 -4.10
N ARG A 565 -18.49 -11.18 -4.15
CA ARG A 565 -19.51 -10.96 -5.17
C ARG A 565 -19.37 -9.58 -5.82
N LEU A 566 -19.68 -9.51 -7.11
CA LEU A 566 -19.83 -8.29 -7.90
C LEU A 566 -21.32 -8.08 -8.18
N GLY A 567 -21.89 -6.96 -7.75
CA GLY A 567 -23.20 -6.49 -8.20
C GLY A 567 -23.04 -5.52 -9.36
N VAL A 568 -23.90 -5.62 -10.38
CA VAL A 568 -23.97 -4.66 -11.48
C VAL A 568 -25.39 -4.16 -11.70
N ARG A 569 -25.51 -2.90 -12.14
CA ARG A 569 -26.76 -2.33 -12.66
C ARG A 569 -26.61 -1.96 -14.13
N PHE A 570 -27.57 -2.37 -14.95
CA PHE A 570 -27.56 -2.17 -16.39
C PHE A 570 -28.35 -0.92 -16.79
N ARG A 571 -27.95 -0.27 -17.88
CA ARG A 571 -28.82 0.69 -18.59
C ARG A 571 -29.83 -0.07 -19.44
N SER A 572 -31.04 0.48 -19.56
CA SER A 572 -32.08 0.03 -20.49
C SER A 572 -31.95 0.65 -21.89
N THR A 573 -31.09 1.65 -22.05
CA THR A 573 -30.79 2.33 -23.31
C THR A 573 -29.27 2.48 -23.48
N PRO A 574 -28.76 2.57 -24.71
CA PRO A 574 -27.35 2.85 -24.95
C PRO A 574 -26.90 4.15 -24.24
N PRO A 575 -25.65 4.20 -23.75
CA PRO A 575 -25.08 5.42 -23.20
C PRO A 575 -24.80 6.44 -24.30
N THR A 576 -24.68 7.71 -23.92
CA THR A 576 -24.09 8.76 -24.78
C THR A 576 -22.59 8.57 -24.92
N HIS A 577 -21.92 8.05 -23.88
CA HIS A 577 -20.47 7.88 -23.82
C HIS A 577 -20.09 6.51 -23.25
N ALA A 578 -19.35 5.73 -24.04
CA ALA A 578 -18.74 4.49 -23.58
C ALA A 578 -17.49 4.82 -22.75
N VAL A 579 -17.39 4.24 -21.55
CA VAL A 579 -16.23 4.39 -20.66
C VAL A 579 -15.27 3.24 -20.89
N HIS A 580 -14.01 3.60 -21.14
CA HIS A 580 -12.88 2.70 -21.32
C HIS A 580 -11.89 2.82 -20.17
N VAL A 581 -11.02 1.82 -20.03
CA VAL A 581 -9.91 1.80 -19.08
C VAL A 581 -8.63 1.43 -19.83
N LEU A 582 -7.52 2.08 -19.50
CA LEU A 582 -6.19 1.76 -20.01
C LEU A 582 -5.21 1.67 -18.83
N GLY A 583 -4.42 0.60 -18.76
CA GLY A 583 -3.30 0.48 -17.83
C GLY A 583 -1.98 0.90 -18.47
N LEU A 584 -1.42 2.03 -18.01
CA LEU A 584 -0.05 2.43 -18.37
C LEU A 584 0.94 1.61 -17.55
N ALA A 585 1.38 0.47 -18.11
CA ALA A 585 2.25 -0.49 -17.43
C ALA A 585 3.69 -0.48 -17.97
N ASN A 586 4.69 -0.54 -17.09
CA ASN A 586 6.06 -0.88 -17.45
C ASN A 586 6.46 -2.27 -16.89
N PRO A 587 6.32 -3.36 -17.66
CA PRO A 587 6.73 -4.71 -17.21
C PRO A 587 8.25 -4.95 -17.27
N LEU A 588 9.05 -3.94 -17.61
CA LEU A 588 10.51 -4.03 -17.78
C LEU A 588 11.29 -3.29 -16.68
N ILE A 589 10.64 -2.91 -15.58
CA ILE A 589 11.30 -2.22 -14.46
C ILE A 589 12.51 -2.99 -13.91
N GLU A 590 13.54 -2.24 -13.53
CA GLU A 590 14.72 -2.77 -12.84
C GLU A 590 15.16 -1.77 -11.77
N ILE A 591 14.74 -2.03 -10.53
CA ILE A 591 14.99 -1.15 -9.39
C ILE A 591 16.29 -1.60 -8.69
N PRO A 592 17.36 -0.78 -8.66
CA PRO A 592 18.64 -1.20 -8.12
C PRO A 592 18.61 -1.48 -6.60
N PRO A 593 19.48 -2.38 -6.09
CA PRO A 593 19.69 -2.57 -4.65
C PRO A 593 20.05 -1.26 -3.95
N GLY A 594 19.54 -1.04 -2.75
CA GLY A 594 19.90 0.10 -1.91
C GLY A 594 19.40 1.47 -2.38
N ALA A 595 18.77 1.56 -3.56
CA ALA A 595 18.32 2.82 -4.13
C ALA A 595 17.18 3.44 -3.28
N ALA A 596 17.48 4.51 -2.56
CA ALA A 596 16.49 5.20 -1.71
C ALA A 596 15.40 5.91 -2.51
N ARG A 597 15.66 6.23 -3.79
CA ARG A 597 14.70 6.84 -4.71
C ARG A 597 15.07 6.55 -6.17
N HIS A 598 14.46 5.52 -6.74
CA HIS A 598 14.55 5.16 -8.16
C HIS A 598 13.28 5.59 -8.89
N ALA A 599 13.34 5.89 -10.18
CA ALA A 599 12.17 6.33 -10.97
C ALA A 599 11.94 5.40 -12.16
N GLU A 600 10.70 4.97 -12.37
CA GLU A 600 10.26 4.20 -13.54
C GLU A 600 9.02 4.86 -14.15
N PHE A 601 8.81 4.67 -15.45
CA PHE A 601 7.66 5.26 -16.13
C PHE A 601 7.07 4.40 -17.24
N ALA A 602 5.80 4.66 -17.51
CA ALA A 602 5.04 4.12 -18.62
C ALA A 602 4.27 5.27 -19.30
N GLY A 603 3.78 5.04 -20.51
CA GLY A 603 2.98 6.04 -21.19
C GLY A 603 2.40 5.53 -22.50
N ALA A 604 1.43 6.28 -23.01
CA ALA A 604 0.77 6.03 -24.28
C ALA A 604 0.65 7.34 -25.06
N GLN A 605 0.69 7.23 -26.39
CA GLN A 605 0.33 8.34 -27.27
C GLN A 605 -1.19 8.38 -27.44
N VAL A 606 -1.73 9.59 -27.49
CA VAL A 606 -3.14 9.87 -27.67
C VAL A 606 -3.39 9.98 -29.16
N GLN A 607 -3.87 8.92 -29.80
CA GLN A 607 -4.11 8.92 -31.25
C GLN A 607 -5.31 9.80 -31.63
N HIS A 608 -6.37 9.74 -30.81
CA HIS A 608 -7.62 10.49 -31.02
C HIS A 608 -7.95 11.30 -29.77
N GLU A 609 -8.70 12.39 -29.96
CA GLU A 609 -9.07 13.24 -28.85
C GLU A 609 -9.90 12.46 -27.81
N ALA A 610 -9.43 12.45 -26.58
CA ALA A 610 -10.02 11.71 -25.47
C ALA A 610 -10.35 12.64 -24.30
N ARG A 611 -11.22 12.14 -23.42
CA ARG A 611 -11.67 12.81 -22.19
C ARG A 611 -11.40 11.90 -21.01
N ILE A 612 -10.36 12.21 -20.22
CA ILE A 612 -9.94 11.41 -19.07
C ILE A 612 -10.83 11.74 -17.87
N LEU A 613 -11.44 10.71 -17.30
CA LEU A 613 -12.39 10.76 -16.18
C LEU A 613 -11.73 10.47 -14.83
N THR A 614 -10.79 9.52 -14.79
CA THR A 614 -10.19 9.02 -13.54
C THR A 614 -8.73 8.67 -13.74
N PHE A 615 -7.90 8.89 -12.71
CA PHE A 615 -6.56 8.31 -12.59
C PHE A 615 -6.50 7.34 -11.40
N MET A 616 -5.77 6.23 -11.50
CA MET A 616 -5.52 5.33 -10.37
C MET A 616 -4.09 4.79 -10.40
N PRO A 617 -3.15 5.37 -9.62
CA PRO A 617 -1.78 4.88 -9.52
C PRO A 617 -1.71 3.55 -8.76
N HIS A 618 -0.83 2.66 -9.19
CA HIS A 618 -0.58 1.37 -8.54
C HIS A 618 0.90 0.98 -8.57
N MET A 619 1.42 0.69 -7.39
CA MET A 619 2.75 0.15 -7.06
C MET A 619 2.62 -0.66 -5.76
N HIS A 620 3.54 -1.58 -5.48
CA HIS A 620 3.69 -2.33 -4.23
C HIS A 620 4.47 -1.52 -3.15
N VAL A 621 5.06 -2.22 -2.18
CA VAL A 621 5.62 -1.66 -0.92
C VAL A 621 6.87 -0.80 -1.08
N ARG A 622 7.47 -0.74 -2.27
CA ARG A 622 8.57 0.22 -2.52
C ARG A 622 8.05 1.52 -3.13
N GLY A 623 6.82 1.56 -3.63
CA GLY A 623 6.22 2.79 -4.15
C GLY A 623 6.17 3.91 -3.10
N THR A 624 6.66 5.10 -3.46
CA THR A 624 6.76 6.29 -2.58
C THR A 624 6.11 7.54 -3.16
N ALA A 625 6.10 7.69 -4.48
CA ALA A 625 5.38 8.77 -5.16
C ALA A 625 4.92 8.33 -6.56
N PHE A 626 3.89 8.98 -7.10
CA PHE A 626 3.40 8.72 -8.45
C PHE A 626 2.91 10.01 -9.11
N ARG A 627 3.19 10.22 -10.41
CA ARG A 627 2.71 11.40 -11.16
C ARG A 627 2.18 11.02 -12.53
N TYR A 628 1.17 11.74 -12.99
CA TYR A 628 0.68 11.73 -14.38
C TYR A 628 0.95 13.09 -15.02
N ASP A 629 1.58 13.09 -16.19
CA ASP A 629 1.81 14.27 -17.03
C ASP A 629 1.12 14.07 -18.40
N LEU A 630 0.51 15.13 -18.93
CA LEU A 630 0.16 15.25 -20.34
C LEU A 630 1.27 16.03 -21.05
N VAL A 631 1.93 15.41 -22.02
CA VAL A 631 2.97 16.01 -22.84
C VAL A 631 2.37 16.32 -24.21
N SER A 632 2.28 17.61 -24.54
CA SER A 632 1.79 18.09 -25.83
C SER A 632 2.75 17.75 -26.98
N PRO A 633 2.31 17.79 -28.26
CA PRO A 633 3.16 17.49 -29.42
C PRO A 633 4.43 18.36 -29.54
N ASP A 634 4.38 19.59 -29.01
CA ASP A 634 5.49 20.55 -28.93
C ASP A 634 6.51 20.23 -27.81
N GLY A 635 6.24 19.22 -26.99
CA GLY A 635 7.03 18.84 -25.82
C GLY A 635 6.61 19.53 -24.51
N THR A 636 5.62 20.42 -24.53
CA THR A 636 5.14 21.11 -23.32
C THR A 636 4.44 20.11 -22.38
N SER A 637 4.95 19.99 -21.15
CA SER A 637 4.46 19.02 -20.15
C SER A 637 3.57 19.70 -19.10
N ARG A 638 2.33 19.23 -18.95
CA ARG A 638 1.39 19.65 -17.90
C ARG A 638 1.10 18.49 -16.95
N THR A 639 1.35 18.68 -15.66
CA THR A 639 0.96 17.70 -14.64
C THR A 639 -0.56 17.63 -14.50
N LEU A 640 -1.10 16.42 -14.47
CA LEU A 640 -2.53 16.14 -14.29
C LEU A 640 -2.85 15.71 -12.85
N LEU A 641 -1.97 14.89 -12.27
CA LEU A 641 -2.06 14.39 -10.91
C LEU A 641 -0.63 14.19 -10.40
N ASP A 642 -0.30 14.71 -9.23
CA ASP A 642 0.94 14.42 -8.50
C ASP A 642 0.59 13.84 -7.13
N VAL A 643 1.19 12.70 -6.78
CA VAL A 643 0.97 11.95 -5.54
C VAL A 643 2.33 11.80 -4.84
N PRO A 644 2.85 12.85 -4.18
CA PRO A 644 4.21 12.86 -3.61
C PRO A 644 4.40 11.97 -2.37
N ARG A 645 3.32 11.37 -1.86
CA ARG A 645 3.31 10.43 -0.73
C ARG A 645 2.38 9.25 -1.06
N TYR A 646 2.75 8.48 -2.08
CA TYR A 646 2.04 7.23 -2.40
C TYR A 646 2.17 6.25 -1.22
N ASP A 647 1.10 5.53 -0.93
CA ASP A 647 1.04 4.51 0.12
C ASP A 647 0.35 3.27 -0.47
N PHE A 648 1.04 2.12 -0.46
CA PHE A 648 0.52 0.85 -0.97
C PHE A 648 -0.83 0.44 -0.35
N ASN A 649 -1.06 0.80 0.91
CA ASN A 649 -2.29 0.50 1.64
C ASN A 649 -3.49 1.36 1.15
N TRP A 650 -3.25 2.36 0.30
CA TRP A 650 -4.23 3.34 -0.18
C TRP A 650 -4.13 3.54 -1.70
N GLN A 651 -4.60 2.55 -2.46
CA GLN A 651 -4.64 2.56 -3.93
C GLN A 651 -5.82 3.39 -4.45
N LEU A 652 -5.84 4.68 -4.12
CA LEU A 652 -6.98 5.57 -4.36
C LEU A 652 -7.20 5.86 -5.85
N SER A 653 -8.46 5.84 -6.27
CA SER A 653 -8.89 6.45 -7.54
C SER A 653 -9.08 7.96 -7.36
N TYR A 654 -8.65 8.74 -8.33
CA TYR A 654 -8.75 10.20 -8.39
C TYR A 654 -9.67 10.57 -9.55
N ARG A 655 -10.96 10.80 -9.27
CA ARG A 655 -12.00 11.09 -10.26
C ARG A 655 -12.03 12.59 -10.54
N CYS A 656 -11.76 12.99 -11.77
CA CYS A 656 -11.79 14.39 -12.18
C CYS A 656 -13.19 14.99 -11.93
N ALA A 657 -13.25 16.23 -11.48
CA ALA A 657 -14.51 16.98 -11.37
C ALA A 657 -15.05 17.36 -12.75
N GLU A 658 -14.14 17.69 -13.67
CA GLU A 658 -14.41 17.92 -15.09
C GLU A 658 -13.46 17.03 -15.92
N PRO A 659 -13.91 16.38 -17.01
CA PRO A 659 -13.06 15.50 -17.81
C PRO A 659 -11.84 16.24 -18.38
N VAL A 660 -10.65 15.66 -18.22
CA VAL A 660 -9.42 16.24 -18.76
C VAL A 660 -9.32 15.96 -20.26
N ILE A 661 -9.24 17.02 -21.06
CA ILE A 661 -9.00 16.93 -22.50
C ILE A 661 -7.57 16.45 -22.75
N ALA A 662 -7.45 15.37 -23.52
CA ALA A 662 -6.21 14.88 -24.11
C ALA A 662 -6.35 14.94 -25.63
N THR A 663 -5.61 15.84 -26.29
CA THR A 663 -5.70 16.05 -27.75
C THR A 663 -4.89 15.01 -28.52
N ALA A 664 -5.27 14.74 -29.77
CA ALA A 664 -4.51 13.89 -30.67
C ALA A 664 -3.03 14.34 -30.78
N GLY A 665 -2.12 13.37 -30.85
CA GLY A 665 -0.66 13.57 -30.86
C GLY A 665 -0.02 13.92 -29.51
N SER A 666 -0.81 14.21 -28.47
CA SER A 666 -0.28 14.33 -27.10
C SER A 666 0.10 12.96 -26.53
N ARG A 667 0.82 12.94 -25.41
CA ARG A 667 1.23 11.70 -24.72
C ARG A 667 0.90 11.77 -23.25
N ILE A 668 0.29 10.72 -22.71
CA ILE A 668 0.07 10.57 -21.26
C ILE A 668 1.27 9.78 -20.72
N ARG A 669 1.98 10.34 -19.74
CA ARG A 669 3.10 9.71 -19.04
C ARG A 669 2.74 9.50 -17.58
N ALA A 670 2.81 8.26 -17.12
CA ALA A 670 2.78 7.90 -15.72
C ALA A 670 4.22 7.69 -15.21
N THR A 671 4.58 8.19 -14.03
CA THR A 671 5.91 8.01 -13.43
C THR A 671 5.75 7.60 -11.96
N GLY A 672 6.38 6.50 -11.57
CA GLY A 672 6.42 6.00 -10.19
C GLY A 672 7.83 6.13 -9.61
N TRP A 673 7.92 6.39 -8.29
CA TRP A 673 9.18 6.42 -7.56
C TRP A 673 9.23 5.35 -6.48
N PHE A 674 10.38 4.68 -6.35
CA PHE A 674 10.57 3.50 -5.51
C PHE A 674 11.72 3.67 -4.51
N ASP A 675 11.52 3.25 -3.26
CA ASP A 675 12.55 3.12 -2.23
C ASP A 675 12.88 1.63 -1.99
N ASN A 676 13.99 1.19 -2.59
CA ASN A 676 14.61 -0.12 -2.38
C ASN A 676 15.81 -0.06 -1.41
N SER A 677 15.92 0.99 -0.59
CA SER A 677 16.93 1.08 0.47
C SER A 677 16.52 0.26 1.70
N ALA A 678 17.47 0.10 2.63
CA ALA A 678 17.21 -0.45 3.96
C ALA A 678 16.43 0.52 4.87
N GLY A 679 16.23 1.79 4.46
CA GLY A 679 15.46 2.78 5.20
C GLY A 679 13.94 2.56 5.09
N ASN A 680 13.47 1.98 3.99
CA ASN A 680 12.06 1.59 3.83
C ASN A 680 11.72 0.43 4.79
N PRO A 681 10.86 0.63 5.81
CA PRO A 681 10.54 -0.41 6.78
C PRO A 681 9.71 -1.56 6.19
N ALA A 682 9.04 -1.33 5.06
CA ALA A 682 8.30 -2.34 4.32
C ALA A 682 9.18 -3.17 3.36
N ASN A 683 10.42 -2.74 3.10
CA ASN A 683 11.29 -3.43 2.14
C ASN A 683 11.74 -4.81 2.67
N PRO A 684 11.34 -5.91 2.00
CA PRO A 684 11.67 -7.26 2.44
C PRO A 684 13.17 -7.56 2.29
N ASP A 685 13.78 -7.12 1.18
CA ASP A 685 15.21 -7.31 0.91
C ASP A 685 15.77 -6.12 0.09
N PRO A 686 16.54 -5.21 0.72
CA PRO A 686 17.16 -4.06 0.06
C PRO A 686 18.44 -4.41 -0.73
N LYS A 687 18.92 -5.65 -0.67
CA LYS A 687 20.16 -6.08 -1.33
C LYS A 687 19.92 -6.67 -2.73
N ARG A 688 18.66 -6.85 -3.12
CA ARG A 688 18.26 -7.43 -4.40
C ARG A 688 17.84 -6.35 -5.41
N VAL A 689 18.15 -6.62 -6.67
CA VAL A 689 17.48 -5.99 -7.81
C VAL A 689 16.01 -6.42 -7.78
N VAL A 690 15.09 -5.50 -8.04
CA VAL A 690 13.65 -5.78 -8.05
C VAL A 690 13.11 -5.55 -9.45
N HIS A 691 12.29 -6.50 -9.91
CA HIS A 691 11.68 -6.49 -11.23
C HIS A 691 10.15 -6.55 -11.11
N TRP A 692 9.48 -6.44 -12.25
CA TRP A 692 8.04 -6.64 -12.35
C TRP A 692 7.62 -8.01 -11.79
N GLY A 693 6.59 -8.02 -10.95
CA GLY A 693 6.01 -9.26 -10.44
C GLY A 693 4.68 -9.04 -9.73
N LYS A 694 4.00 -10.14 -9.40
CA LYS A 694 2.66 -10.12 -8.79
C LYS A 694 2.72 -9.99 -7.28
N GLN A 695 3.78 -10.52 -6.68
CA GLN A 695 3.88 -10.59 -5.23
C GLN A 695 4.27 -9.23 -4.67
N THR A 696 3.76 -8.92 -3.48
CA THR A 696 4.00 -7.63 -2.82
C THR A 696 5.48 -7.37 -2.49
N TYR A 697 6.34 -8.39 -2.50
CA TYR A 697 7.79 -8.28 -2.36
C TYR A 697 8.54 -8.11 -3.71
N GLU A 698 7.89 -8.44 -4.82
CA GLU A 698 8.21 -7.98 -6.18
C GLU A 698 7.63 -6.56 -6.35
N GLU A 699 7.56 -6.02 -7.55
CA GLU A 699 7.10 -4.63 -7.74
C GLU A 699 6.26 -4.46 -9.02
N MET A 700 5.46 -3.40 -9.08
CA MET A 700 4.70 -3.01 -10.26
C MET A 700 4.82 -1.51 -10.52
N MET A 701 4.77 -1.13 -11.79
CA MET A 701 4.65 0.27 -12.21
C MET A 701 3.44 0.37 -13.13
N LEU A 702 2.30 0.77 -12.55
CA LEU A 702 1.00 0.81 -13.20
C LEU A 702 0.31 2.15 -12.95
N GLY A 703 -0.18 2.79 -14.02
CA GLY A 703 -1.08 3.92 -13.91
C GLY A 703 -2.33 3.73 -14.74
N TYR A 704 -3.46 3.44 -14.11
CA TYR A 704 -4.72 3.32 -14.84
C TYR A 704 -5.32 4.67 -15.13
N ILE A 705 -5.88 4.83 -16.32
CA ILE A 705 -6.78 5.92 -16.68
C ILE A 705 -8.14 5.37 -17.08
N GLU A 706 -9.21 6.02 -16.63
CA GLU A 706 -10.55 5.83 -17.21
C GLU A 706 -10.84 7.01 -18.14
N TYR A 707 -11.41 6.77 -19.31
CA TYR A 707 -11.65 7.81 -20.31
C TYR A 707 -12.82 7.46 -21.24
N TYR A 708 -13.22 8.42 -22.07
CA TYR A 708 -14.13 8.20 -23.20
C TYR A 708 -13.67 8.98 -24.43
N PHE A 709 -14.14 8.59 -25.61
CA PHE A 709 -13.98 9.34 -26.85
C PHE A 709 -15.25 10.18 -27.10
N PRO A 710 -15.17 11.49 -27.38
CA PRO A 710 -16.33 12.33 -27.65
C PRO A 710 -17.14 11.88 -28.89
N ASP A 711 -16.44 11.37 -29.90
CA ASP A 711 -17.01 11.03 -31.21
C ASP A 711 -17.41 9.55 -31.36
N GLU A 712 -17.17 8.73 -30.33
CA GLU A 712 -17.62 7.34 -30.31
C GLU A 712 -19.13 7.29 -30.06
N VAL A 713 -19.87 6.70 -31.00
CA VAL A 713 -21.30 6.42 -30.86
C VAL A 713 -21.46 5.01 -30.26
N PRO A 714 -21.92 4.86 -29.01
CA PRO A 714 -22.09 3.54 -28.41
C PRO A 714 -23.19 2.75 -29.11
N GLY A 715 -22.88 1.50 -29.49
CA GLY A 715 -23.85 0.57 -30.06
C GLY A 715 -24.94 0.14 -29.06
N PRO A 716 -25.97 -0.58 -29.54
CA PRO A 716 -27.03 -1.15 -28.70
C PRO A 716 -26.48 -1.93 -27.49
#